data_AF-R1ENY4-F1
#
_entry.id   AF-R1ENY4-F1
#
_cell.length_a   1.000
_cell.length_b   1.000
_cell.length_c   1.000
_cell.angle_alpha   90.00
_cell.angle_beta   90.00
_cell.angle_gamma   90.00
#
_symmetry.space_group_name_H-M   'P 1'
#
loop_
_entity.id
_entity.type
_entity.pdbx_description
1 polymer ?
#
loop_
_entity_poly.entity_id
_entity_poly.type
_entity_poly.pdbx_seq_one_letter_code
_entity_poly.pdbx_strand_id
1 'polypeptide(L)'
;MLARYLVLTCAACGHALRLPQPPVGRRQALSFVLGAAAFGGGGSGAFADEAPMTPAECKASCFKECNTVAPGNKSYCANQCDSFCDASGAAAADKPADLPDVSKDLGIFGDSGVGYSKGFEDLFATAFGAKRQSKKINEANVGEFASEVHNQGLATSVSIMMKPMGQNRTPLPSQAKQLEVAVLISTSHQYHLSYVSSPKKDLLRRWHCCLRDLIARTPLGELLHHPAARLPRVRWRLRVGFFGIDKLQKFSSVYRDRMNVIQGLDSRRFETFLIVSAQYAASPPRDLAGADLLWGSVDHVVGCDVHDLRAVLTQVGELHLDVLVYPEIGMHPLTCLTAYARLAPVQVTTWGHSLTSGIPTVDYYFSSAWYEPTDAEANYSETLVQMRSLCTSYPDLSIKHRVRKGGADYTSTLEVLPPPPTKLVCCMQTSCKVNLHFLRRTMPRILDGAPDAVFLFMREHFASATRDAISEALAGQVLFLPTLLFGTFRTVIARSTILLDLHPFGGCNTALDSFLEGRIIVTLPGSELPGRFTQGFYRRMGVVDPIASTEDEYVDLAVRFLNDSKERRRVERLIEKRRSVLFNDQASVAEWEDTLLLVSRPWVTLMRRKGGDRAGEDKRACAGWLPRLEFRGCFGCVCTV
;
A
#
# COMPACT_ATOMS: atom_id res chain seq x y z
N MET A 1 24.93 -43.56 -18.64
CA MET A 1 25.90 -42.75 -19.40
C MET A 1 25.55 -41.28 -19.24
N LEU A 2 26.43 -40.54 -18.54
CA LEU A 2 26.70 -39.09 -18.63
C LEU A 2 25.48 -38.14 -18.73
N ALA A 3 24.95 -37.57 -17.64
CA ALA A 3 25.49 -36.46 -16.84
C ALA A 3 25.87 -35.20 -17.63
N ARG A 4 25.12 -34.11 -17.44
CA ARG A 4 25.66 -32.73 -17.33
C ARG A 4 24.70 -31.87 -16.49
N TYR A 5 25.19 -31.54 -15.30
CA TYR A 5 24.61 -30.67 -14.28
C TYR A 5 24.97 -29.21 -14.59
N LEU A 6 24.10 -28.25 -14.23
CA LEU A 6 24.53 -26.89 -13.94
C LEU A 6 24.39 -26.66 -12.43
N VAL A 7 25.54 -26.69 -11.76
CA VAL A 7 25.74 -26.38 -10.35
C VAL A 7 26.15 -24.91 -10.28
N LEU A 8 25.38 -24.07 -9.59
CA LEU A 8 25.87 -22.77 -9.11
C LEU A 8 26.24 -22.94 -7.64
N THR A 9 27.52 -23.22 -7.39
CA THR A 9 28.15 -23.14 -6.08
C THR A 9 28.32 -21.68 -5.68
N CYS A 10 27.70 -21.27 -4.58
CA CYS A 10 28.17 -20.15 -3.78
C CYS A 10 29.40 -20.62 -3.01
N ALA A 11 30.56 -20.05 -3.28
CA ALA A 11 31.79 -20.33 -2.53
C ALA A 11 31.78 -19.59 -1.18
N ALA A 12 30.86 -19.98 -0.29
CA ALA A 12 30.95 -19.86 1.17
C ALA A 12 29.64 -20.40 1.75
N CYS A 13 29.75 -21.43 2.59
CA CYS A 13 28.66 -22.09 3.34
C CYS A 13 27.82 -23.09 2.51
N GLY A 14 28.31 -24.33 2.41
CA GLY A 14 27.54 -25.46 1.88
C GLY A 14 26.64 -26.07 2.94
N HIS A 15 25.33 -26.14 2.66
CA HIS A 15 24.36 -27.16 3.11
C HIS A 15 23.16 -27.12 2.13
N ALA A 16 22.77 -28.27 1.58
CA ALA A 16 21.67 -28.40 0.63
C ALA A 16 20.48 -29.16 1.25
N LEU A 17 19.28 -28.58 1.23
CA LEU A 17 18.03 -29.24 1.64
C LEU A 17 17.27 -29.74 0.40
N ARG A 18 16.80 -31.00 0.43
CA ARG A 18 15.94 -31.63 -0.58
C ARG A 18 14.46 -31.55 -0.15
N LEU A 19 13.55 -31.31 -1.10
CA LEU A 19 12.11 -31.56 -0.94
C LEU A 19 11.56 -32.44 -2.09
N PRO A 20 10.55 -33.29 -1.84
CA PRO A 20 10.09 -34.33 -2.76
C PRO A 20 8.94 -33.89 -3.70
N GLN A 21 8.81 -34.57 -4.83
CA GLN A 21 7.79 -34.41 -5.88
C GLN A 21 6.56 -35.30 -5.64
N PRO A 22 5.33 -34.89 -6.04
CA PRO A 22 4.20 -35.80 -6.23
C PRO A 22 3.97 -36.19 -7.72
N PRO A 23 3.20 -37.27 -8.00
CA PRO A 23 3.19 -37.93 -9.30
C PRO A 23 2.12 -37.40 -10.27
N VAL A 24 2.41 -37.50 -11.57
CA VAL A 24 1.50 -37.19 -12.69
C VAL A 24 0.96 -38.49 -13.28
N GLY A 25 -0.36 -38.61 -13.38
CA GLY A 25 -1.07 -39.62 -14.18
C GLY A 25 -1.73 -38.99 -15.41
N ARG A 26 -1.58 -39.64 -16.56
CA ARG A 26 -1.97 -39.21 -17.92
C ARG A 26 -3.34 -39.77 -18.35
N ARG A 27 -3.99 -39.03 -19.30
CA ARG A 27 -4.58 -39.45 -20.62
C ARG A 27 -6.11 -39.36 -20.85
N GLN A 28 -6.40 -38.98 -22.12
CA GLN A 28 -7.62 -39.05 -22.96
C GLN A 28 -8.56 -37.83 -22.88
N ALA A 29 -8.83 -36.97 -23.88
CA ALA A 29 -8.97 -37.00 -25.36
C ALA A 29 -10.40 -37.29 -25.90
N LEU A 30 -10.95 -36.26 -26.56
CA LEU A 30 -11.95 -36.21 -27.66
C LEU A 30 -13.48 -36.43 -27.45
N SER A 31 -14.24 -35.37 -27.80
CA SER A 31 -15.22 -35.25 -28.93
C SER A 31 -16.76 -35.16 -28.71
N PHE A 32 -17.39 -34.42 -29.65
CA PHE A 32 -18.82 -34.17 -30.01
C PHE A 32 -19.61 -33.09 -29.21
N VAL A 33 -20.17 -31.98 -29.72
CA VAL A 33 -20.94 -31.55 -30.95
C VAL A 33 -22.47 -31.55 -30.75
N LEU A 34 -23.05 -30.34 -30.90
CA LEU A 34 -24.44 -29.92 -31.28
C LEU A 34 -25.63 -30.07 -30.32
N GLY A 35 -26.42 -28.99 -30.22
CA GLY A 35 -27.81 -28.98 -29.75
C GLY A 35 -28.36 -27.56 -29.55
N ALA A 36 -29.10 -27.05 -30.55
CA ALA A 36 -29.65 -25.71 -30.60
C ALA A 36 -31.08 -25.59 -30.04
N ALA A 37 -31.42 -24.36 -29.63
CA ALA A 37 -32.70 -23.67 -29.82
C ALA A 37 -33.94 -23.98 -28.94
N ALA A 38 -34.66 -22.87 -28.70
CA ALA A 38 -36.07 -22.69 -28.32
C ALA A 38 -36.41 -22.68 -26.81
N PHE A 39 -36.68 -21.49 -26.26
CA PHE A 39 -38.02 -21.05 -25.86
C PHE A 39 -38.03 -19.52 -25.66
N GLY A 40 -38.94 -18.83 -26.34
CA GLY A 40 -39.22 -17.41 -26.15
C GLY A 40 -40.56 -17.19 -25.46
N GLY A 41 -40.77 -15.96 -24.95
CA GLY A 41 -42.11 -15.40 -24.74
C GLY A 41 -42.34 -14.60 -23.45
N GLY A 42 -42.21 -13.26 -23.54
CA GLY A 42 -43.26 -12.31 -23.15
C GLY A 42 -43.31 -11.74 -21.72
N GLY A 43 -43.18 -10.40 -21.61
CA GLY A 43 -43.87 -9.61 -20.57
C GLY A 43 -43.06 -8.50 -19.88
N SER A 44 -42.73 -7.40 -20.57
CA SER A 44 -42.19 -6.18 -19.94
C SER A 44 -43.29 -5.14 -19.70
N GLY A 45 -43.61 -4.88 -18.43
CA GLY A 45 -44.36 -3.70 -18.00
C GLY A 45 -43.43 -2.48 -17.92
N ALA A 46 -43.87 -1.36 -18.47
CA ALA A 46 -43.12 -0.11 -18.55
C ALA A 46 -42.96 0.54 -17.16
N PHE A 47 -41.70 0.81 -16.77
CA PHE A 47 -41.35 1.80 -15.76
C PHE A 47 -41.28 3.18 -16.42
N ALA A 48 -41.79 4.21 -15.76
CA ALA A 48 -41.75 5.59 -16.23
C ALA A 48 -40.31 6.13 -16.13
N ASP A 49 -39.77 6.61 -17.25
CA ASP A 49 -38.48 7.29 -17.35
C ASP A 49 -38.52 8.64 -16.64
N GLU A 50 -37.81 8.80 -15.51
CA GLU A 50 -37.31 10.11 -15.09
C GLU A 50 -36.11 10.49 -15.97
N ALA A 51 -36.09 11.74 -16.46
CA ALA A 51 -35.07 12.20 -17.39
C ALA A 51 -33.66 12.12 -16.77
N PRO A 52 -32.65 11.63 -17.51
CA PRO A 52 -31.30 11.51 -17.00
C PRO A 52 -30.71 12.89 -16.66
N MET A 53 -30.13 12.98 -15.47
CA MET A 53 -29.43 14.16 -14.96
C MET A 53 -28.30 14.56 -15.91
N THR A 54 -28.19 15.84 -16.27
CA THR A 54 -27.12 16.29 -17.17
C THR A 54 -25.74 16.16 -16.49
N PRO A 55 -24.64 16.02 -17.26
CA PRO A 55 -23.29 15.98 -16.67
C PRO A 55 -22.95 17.19 -15.80
N ALA A 56 -23.50 18.36 -16.11
CA ALA A 56 -23.34 19.57 -15.30
C ALA A 56 -24.10 19.48 -13.97
N GLU A 57 -25.32 18.94 -13.97
CA GLU A 57 -26.12 18.70 -12.76
C GLU A 57 -25.50 17.59 -11.90
N CYS A 58 -25.01 16.51 -12.51
CA CYS A 58 -24.25 15.46 -11.83
C CYS A 58 -23.02 16.05 -11.13
N LYS A 59 -22.21 16.84 -11.84
CA LYS A 59 -21.00 17.45 -11.26
C LYS A 59 -21.36 18.43 -10.15
N ALA A 60 -22.40 19.26 -10.31
CA ALA A 60 -22.82 20.19 -9.28
C ALA A 60 -23.34 19.49 -8.00
N SER A 61 -24.13 18.42 -8.17
CA SER A 61 -24.65 17.61 -7.06
C SER A 61 -23.52 16.85 -6.34
N CYS A 62 -22.69 16.16 -7.11
CA CYS A 62 -21.51 15.44 -6.63
C CYS A 62 -20.55 16.36 -5.88
N PHE A 63 -20.29 17.56 -6.42
CA PHE A 63 -19.34 18.50 -5.83
C PHE A 63 -19.85 19.03 -4.48
N LYS A 64 -21.15 19.29 -4.39
CA LYS A 64 -21.81 19.69 -3.14
C LYS A 64 -21.70 18.59 -2.07
N GLU A 65 -21.85 17.32 -2.48
CA GLU A 65 -21.70 16.16 -1.60
C GLU A 65 -20.25 15.98 -1.15
N CYS A 66 -19.31 15.93 -2.09
CA CYS A 66 -17.90 15.79 -1.80
C CYS A 66 -17.39 16.94 -0.90
N ASN A 67 -17.84 18.18 -1.11
CA ASN A 67 -17.45 19.32 -0.28
C ASN A 67 -18.04 19.27 1.14
N THR A 68 -19.02 18.40 1.41
CA THR A 68 -19.48 18.12 2.79
C THR A 68 -18.51 17.18 3.51
N VAL A 69 -17.89 16.27 2.75
CA VAL A 69 -16.95 15.26 3.25
C VAL A 69 -15.51 15.79 3.34
N ALA A 70 -15.11 16.61 2.38
CA ALA A 70 -13.82 17.27 2.33
C ALA A 70 -14.05 18.78 2.13
N PRO A 71 -14.47 19.51 3.19
CA PRO A 71 -14.77 20.93 3.09
C PRO A 71 -13.56 21.74 2.61
N GLY A 72 -13.78 22.57 1.60
CA GLY A 72 -12.72 23.39 0.99
C GLY A 72 -11.91 22.66 -0.09
N ASN A 73 -12.18 21.37 -0.33
CA ASN A 73 -11.40 20.52 -1.21
C ASN A 73 -11.94 20.44 -2.65
N LYS A 74 -11.96 21.60 -3.33
CA LYS A 74 -12.54 21.80 -4.64
C LYS A 74 -11.92 20.95 -5.74
N SER A 75 -10.61 20.76 -5.82
CA SER A 75 -9.99 19.94 -6.89
C SER A 75 -10.13 18.44 -6.64
N TYR A 76 -10.10 17.97 -5.39
CA TYR A 76 -10.44 16.58 -5.10
C TYR A 76 -11.90 16.34 -5.48
N CYS A 77 -12.80 17.23 -5.08
CA CYS A 77 -14.19 17.12 -5.44
C CYS A 77 -14.40 17.23 -6.94
N ALA A 78 -13.70 18.12 -7.65
CA ALA A 78 -13.73 18.16 -9.10
C ALA A 78 -13.25 16.83 -9.70
N ASN A 79 -12.07 16.33 -9.34
CA ASN A 79 -11.51 15.10 -9.89
C ASN A 79 -12.33 13.85 -9.56
N GLN A 80 -12.81 13.73 -8.31
CA GLN A 80 -13.68 12.64 -7.89
C GLN A 80 -15.03 12.73 -8.59
N CYS A 81 -15.57 13.95 -8.79
CA CYS A 81 -16.82 14.15 -9.51
C CYS A 81 -16.72 14.01 -11.01
N ASP A 82 -15.58 14.35 -11.59
CA ASP A 82 -15.27 14.08 -12.99
C ASP A 82 -15.21 12.56 -13.18
N SER A 83 -14.41 11.85 -12.38
CA SER A 83 -14.35 10.39 -12.43
C SER A 83 -15.71 9.72 -12.14
N PHE A 84 -16.49 10.24 -11.18
CA PHE A 84 -17.80 9.72 -10.81
C PHE A 84 -18.84 9.96 -11.91
N CYS A 85 -18.94 11.18 -12.44
CA CYS A 85 -19.92 11.53 -13.46
C CYS A 85 -19.56 10.95 -14.84
N ASP A 86 -18.27 10.81 -15.15
CA ASP A 86 -17.81 10.11 -16.35
C ASP A 86 -18.19 8.61 -16.29
N ALA A 87 -18.09 8.00 -15.11
CA ALA A 87 -18.54 6.63 -14.86
C ALA A 87 -20.08 6.48 -14.81
N SER A 88 -20.81 7.57 -14.48
CA SER A 88 -22.27 7.57 -14.30
C SER A 88 -23.07 7.87 -15.57
N GLY A 89 -22.45 8.42 -16.64
CA GLY A 89 -23.02 8.40 -18.00
C GLY A 89 -22.91 9.68 -18.82
N ALA A 90 -22.02 9.69 -19.83
CA ALA A 90 -22.16 10.49 -21.07
C ALA A 90 -21.45 9.88 -22.31
N ALA A 91 -20.99 8.62 -22.23
CA ALA A 91 -20.40 7.90 -23.36
C ALA A 91 -20.73 6.40 -23.30
N ALA A 92 -22.00 6.04 -23.11
CA ALA A 92 -22.50 4.74 -23.53
C ALA A 92 -22.75 4.81 -25.05
N ALA A 93 -21.67 4.78 -25.84
CA ALA A 93 -21.77 4.54 -27.28
C ALA A 93 -21.37 3.09 -27.51
N ASP A 94 -22.36 2.28 -27.88
CA ASP A 94 -22.19 0.96 -28.48
C ASP A 94 -21.14 1.03 -29.60
N LYS A 95 -19.97 0.45 -29.34
CA LYS A 95 -19.17 -0.17 -30.40
C LYS A 95 -19.14 -1.65 -30.09
N PRO A 96 -19.53 -2.53 -31.04
CA PRO A 96 -19.28 -3.94 -30.90
C PRO A 96 -17.75 -4.12 -30.84
N ALA A 97 -17.24 -4.44 -29.66
CA ALA A 97 -15.86 -4.88 -29.53
C ALA A 97 -15.80 -6.33 -30.03
N ASP A 98 -15.00 -6.56 -31.07
CA ASP A 98 -14.68 -7.91 -31.51
C ASP A 98 -14.24 -8.76 -30.29
N LEU A 99 -14.94 -9.88 -30.10
CA LEU A 99 -14.69 -10.83 -29.02
C LEU A 99 -13.21 -11.29 -29.04
N PRO A 100 -12.43 -11.12 -27.96
CA PRO A 100 -11.14 -11.77 -27.87
C PRO A 100 -11.34 -13.27 -27.58
N ASP A 101 -10.75 -14.09 -28.45
CA ASP A 101 -10.68 -15.56 -28.38
C ASP A 101 -10.25 -16.07 -27.00
N VAL A 102 -11.07 -16.99 -26.46
CA VAL A 102 -11.18 -17.45 -25.06
C VAL A 102 -10.20 -18.58 -24.75
N SER A 103 -9.02 -18.59 -25.36
CA SER A 103 -8.03 -19.68 -25.23
C SER A 103 -6.80 -19.34 -24.39
N LYS A 104 -6.81 -18.25 -23.60
CA LYS A 104 -5.63 -17.79 -22.85
C LYS A 104 -5.74 -18.08 -21.35
N ASP A 105 -5.07 -19.15 -20.95
CA ASP A 105 -4.71 -19.46 -19.57
C ASP A 105 -3.71 -18.38 -19.07
N LEU A 106 -4.20 -17.40 -18.30
CA LEU A 106 -3.40 -16.27 -17.80
C LEU A 106 -2.75 -16.59 -16.45
N GLY A 107 -1.60 -17.24 -16.50
CA GLY A 107 -0.76 -17.50 -15.32
C GLY A 107 -0.18 -16.23 -14.67
N ILE A 108 0.03 -16.33 -13.35
CA ILE A 108 0.82 -15.58 -12.33
C ILE A 108 1.09 -14.05 -12.43
N PHE A 109 1.08 -13.41 -13.59
CA PHE A 109 1.26 -11.96 -13.76
C PHE A 109 0.14 -11.26 -14.55
N GLY A 110 -0.87 -12.01 -15.02
CA GLY A 110 -1.94 -11.50 -15.89
C GLY A 110 -2.97 -10.56 -15.25
N ASP A 111 -3.12 -10.55 -13.92
CA ASP A 111 -4.22 -9.85 -13.24
C ASP A 111 -3.82 -8.49 -12.61
N SER A 112 -2.61 -8.00 -12.84
CA SER A 112 -2.16 -6.72 -12.27
C SER A 112 -2.68 -5.47 -13.02
N GLY A 113 -3.41 -5.66 -14.13
CA GLY A 113 -3.77 -4.56 -15.04
C GLY A 113 -2.55 -3.95 -15.76
N VAL A 114 -1.33 -4.41 -15.48
CA VAL A 114 -0.14 -4.11 -16.26
C VAL A 114 -0.13 -5.06 -17.45
N GLY A 115 -0.83 -4.68 -18.52
CA GLY A 115 -0.56 -5.30 -19.81
C GLY A 115 0.95 -5.24 -20.08
N TYR A 116 1.49 -6.27 -20.74
CA TYR A 116 2.83 -6.23 -21.33
C TYR A 116 2.82 -5.08 -22.35
N SER A 117 3.07 -3.87 -21.84
CA SER A 117 2.74 -2.68 -22.59
C SER A 117 3.77 -2.53 -23.69
N LYS A 118 3.33 -1.99 -24.82
CA LYS A 118 4.22 -1.56 -25.90
C LYS A 118 5.40 -0.75 -25.36
N GLY A 119 5.16 0.06 -24.33
CA GLY A 119 6.16 0.82 -23.59
C GLY A 119 7.13 -0.04 -22.77
N PHE A 120 6.72 -1.17 -22.20
CA PHE A 120 7.60 -2.09 -21.48
C PHE A 120 8.59 -2.78 -22.43
N GLU A 121 8.13 -3.35 -23.55
CA GLU A 121 9.06 -3.92 -24.55
C GLU A 121 9.98 -2.85 -25.18
N ASP A 122 9.45 -1.66 -25.49
CA ASP A 122 10.24 -0.56 -26.03
C ASP A 122 11.30 -0.06 -25.02
N LEU A 123 11.00 -0.07 -23.73
CA LEU A 123 11.93 0.27 -22.65
C LEU A 123 13.08 -0.74 -22.56
N PHE A 124 12.79 -2.05 -22.62
CA PHE A 124 13.81 -3.10 -22.49
C PHE A 124 14.61 -3.33 -23.78
N ALA A 125 13.98 -3.23 -24.96
CA ALA A 125 14.67 -3.27 -26.24
C ALA A 125 15.63 -2.09 -26.39
N THR A 126 15.22 -0.90 -25.92
CA THR A 126 16.07 0.30 -25.91
C THR A 126 17.17 0.22 -24.85
N ALA A 127 16.88 -0.27 -23.64
CA ALA A 127 17.83 -0.26 -22.52
C ALA A 127 18.87 -1.39 -22.56
N PHE A 128 18.50 -2.56 -23.11
CA PHE A 128 19.30 -3.79 -23.05
C PHE A 128 19.55 -4.46 -24.41
N GLY A 129 19.03 -3.91 -25.52
CA GLY A 129 19.25 -4.43 -26.88
C GLY A 129 18.44 -5.67 -27.25
N ALA A 130 17.54 -6.12 -26.37
CA ALA A 130 16.70 -7.30 -26.59
C ALA A 130 15.80 -7.11 -27.82
N LYS A 131 15.69 -8.15 -28.66
CA LYS A 131 14.85 -8.06 -29.86
C LYS A 131 13.38 -8.03 -29.47
N ARG A 132 12.68 -7.05 -30.02
CA ARG A 132 11.24 -6.90 -29.82
C ARG A 132 10.53 -8.16 -30.35
N GLN A 133 9.82 -8.87 -29.47
CA GLN A 133 9.07 -10.03 -29.91
C GLN A 133 7.81 -9.61 -30.67
N SER A 134 7.18 -8.49 -30.30
CA SER A 134 5.99 -7.93 -30.98
C SER A 134 4.84 -8.94 -31.12
N LYS A 135 4.72 -9.86 -30.16
CA LYS A 135 3.72 -10.93 -30.13
C LYS A 135 2.67 -10.66 -29.06
N LYS A 136 1.50 -11.29 -29.19
CA LYS A 136 0.51 -11.32 -28.11
C LYS A 136 1.11 -12.08 -26.91
N ILE A 137 0.76 -11.72 -25.67
CA ILE A 137 1.32 -12.29 -24.41
C ILE A 137 1.43 -13.83 -24.39
N ASN A 138 0.44 -14.52 -24.96
CA ASN A 138 0.35 -15.98 -25.03
C ASN A 138 1.24 -16.62 -26.12
N GLU A 139 1.81 -15.81 -27.00
CA GLU A 139 2.72 -16.21 -28.08
C GLU A 139 4.14 -15.68 -27.85
N ALA A 140 4.30 -14.75 -26.90
CA ALA A 140 5.57 -14.21 -26.45
C ALA A 140 6.29 -15.25 -25.57
N ASN A 141 7.51 -15.60 -25.95
CA ASN A 141 8.32 -16.51 -25.17
C ASN A 141 9.02 -15.71 -24.08
N VAL A 142 8.33 -15.52 -22.95
CA VAL A 142 8.79 -14.70 -21.81
C VAL A 142 10.10 -15.24 -21.25
N GLY A 143 10.30 -16.55 -21.26
CA GLY A 143 11.56 -17.19 -20.84
C GLY A 143 12.72 -16.86 -21.78
N GLU A 144 12.48 -16.85 -23.09
CA GLU A 144 13.46 -16.46 -24.11
C GLU A 144 13.74 -14.97 -24.08
N PHE A 145 12.73 -14.10 -23.92
CA PHE A 145 12.93 -12.66 -23.78
C PHE A 145 13.69 -12.29 -22.50
N ALA A 146 13.32 -12.89 -21.37
CA ALA A 146 14.03 -12.70 -20.11
C ALA A 146 15.46 -13.25 -20.18
N SER A 147 15.66 -14.40 -20.85
CA SER A 147 17.00 -14.96 -21.10
C SER A 147 17.79 -14.09 -22.08
N GLU A 148 17.16 -13.45 -23.06
CA GLU A 148 17.81 -12.54 -24.01
C GLU A 148 18.20 -11.22 -23.32
N VAL A 149 17.32 -10.65 -22.49
CA VAL A 149 17.65 -9.50 -21.63
C VAL A 149 18.78 -9.85 -20.65
N HIS A 150 18.75 -11.03 -20.05
CA HIS A 150 19.79 -11.51 -19.14
C HIS A 150 21.12 -11.76 -19.85
N ASN A 151 21.10 -12.45 -20.99
CA ASN A 151 22.28 -12.78 -21.79
C ASN A 151 22.87 -11.54 -22.46
N GLN A 152 22.06 -10.58 -22.91
CA GLN A 152 22.56 -9.31 -23.43
C GLN A 152 23.04 -8.38 -22.32
N GLY A 153 22.40 -8.39 -21.15
CA GLY A 153 22.91 -7.72 -19.95
C GLY A 153 24.27 -8.27 -19.49
N LEU A 154 24.45 -9.60 -19.52
CA LEU A 154 25.72 -10.27 -19.23
C LEU A 154 26.77 -10.06 -20.34
N ALA A 155 26.41 -10.17 -21.61
CA ALA A 155 27.31 -9.94 -22.74
C ALA A 155 27.79 -8.48 -22.81
N THR A 156 26.94 -7.52 -22.43
CA THR A 156 27.33 -6.10 -22.29
C THR A 156 28.30 -5.92 -21.13
N SER A 157 28.08 -6.62 -20.01
CA SER A 157 28.98 -6.60 -18.85
C SER A 157 30.35 -7.24 -19.12
N VAL A 158 30.40 -8.31 -19.93
CA VAL A 158 31.64 -9.05 -20.29
C VAL A 158 32.40 -8.37 -21.44
N SER A 159 31.71 -7.80 -22.44
CA SER A 159 32.33 -7.09 -23.58
C SER A 159 32.99 -5.76 -23.16
N ILE A 160 32.50 -5.12 -22.08
CA ILE A 160 33.12 -3.94 -21.46
C ILE A 160 34.39 -4.30 -20.67
N MET A 161 34.50 -5.52 -20.13
CA MET A 161 35.68 -5.99 -19.39
C MET A 161 36.88 -6.39 -20.27
N MET A 162 36.73 -6.53 -21.60
CA MET A 162 37.78 -7.14 -22.45
C MET A 162 38.14 -6.43 -23.77
N LYS A 163 37.74 -5.18 -24.03
CA LYS A 163 38.14 -4.48 -25.28
C LYS A 163 39.18 -3.37 -25.08
N PRO A 164 40.35 -3.42 -25.76
CA PRO A 164 41.33 -2.34 -25.77
C PRO A 164 40.75 -1.06 -26.38
N MET A 165 41.20 0.09 -25.88
CA MET A 165 40.77 1.41 -26.37
C MET A 165 41.13 1.58 -27.85
N GLY A 166 40.11 1.78 -28.70
CA GLY A 166 40.29 2.24 -30.07
C GLY A 166 39.53 1.41 -31.10
N GLN A 167 38.20 1.53 -31.15
CA GLN A 167 37.41 1.38 -32.39
C GLN A 167 35.98 1.88 -32.17
N ASN A 168 35.40 2.42 -33.25
CA ASN A 168 34.16 3.21 -33.30
C ASN A 168 32.97 2.56 -32.56
N ARG A 169 32.36 3.34 -31.66
CA ARG A 169 31.18 2.97 -30.86
C ARG A 169 29.90 3.39 -31.60
N THR A 170 28.94 2.48 -31.74
CA THR A 170 27.52 2.85 -31.71
C THR A 170 27.16 3.25 -30.27
N PRO A 171 26.42 4.35 -30.02
CA PRO A 171 26.17 4.80 -28.65
C PRO A 171 25.12 3.91 -27.98
N LEU A 172 25.51 3.21 -26.91
CA LEU A 172 24.59 2.62 -25.94
C LEU A 172 23.82 3.74 -25.22
N PRO A 173 22.59 3.49 -24.71
CA PRO A 173 21.89 4.44 -23.84
C PRO A 173 22.79 4.79 -22.65
N SER A 174 22.79 6.06 -22.24
CA SER A 174 23.59 6.51 -21.10
C SER A 174 23.29 5.68 -19.84
N GLN A 175 24.30 5.43 -18.99
CA GLN A 175 24.16 4.72 -17.71
C GLN A 175 23.00 5.27 -16.85
N ALA A 176 22.68 6.56 -16.99
CA ALA A 176 21.55 7.22 -16.32
C ALA A 176 20.19 6.61 -16.70
N LYS A 177 19.98 6.29 -17.99
CA LYS A 177 18.71 5.74 -18.49
C LYS A 177 18.49 4.29 -18.07
N GLN A 178 19.56 3.52 -17.90
CA GLN A 178 19.50 2.15 -17.37
C GLN A 178 19.18 2.14 -15.86
N LEU A 179 19.70 3.12 -15.12
CA LEU A 179 19.43 3.27 -13.69
C LEU A 179 17.97 3.69 -13.40
N GLU A 180 17.45 4.64 -14.18
CA GLU A 180 16.05 5.08 -14.10
C GLU A 180 15.06 3.91 -14.29
N VAL A 181 15.32 3.07 -15.29
CA VAL A 181 14.53 1.87 -15.57
C VAL A 181 14.61 0.85 -14.42
N ALA A 182 15.81 0.56 -13.91
CA ALA A 182 15.98 -0.36 -12.79
C ALA A 182 15.20 0.10 -11.55
N VAL A 183 15.16 1.40 -11.29
CA VAL A 183 14.47 2.00 -10.14
C VAL A 183 12.95 1.98 -10.30
N LEU A 184 12.43 2.27 -11.49
CA LEU A 184 11.00 2.15 -11.80
C LEU A 184 10.53 0.71 -11.60
N ILE A 185 11.30 -0.26 -12.12
CA ILE A 185 11.04 -1.69 -11.93
C ILE A 185 11.02 -2.02 -10.43
N SER A 186 11.97 -1.49 -9.67
CA SER A 186 12.13 -1.79 -8.25
C SER A 186 10.96 -1.32 -7.39
N THR A 187 10.45 -0.13 -7.68
CA THR A 187 9.32 0.45 -6.94
C THR A 187 8.05 -0.38 -7.20
N SER A 188 7.81 -0.72 -8.46
CA SER A 188 6.70 -1.60 -8.84
C SER A 188 6.83 -2.98 -8.19
N HIS A 189 8.02 -3.57 -8.18
CA HIS A 189 8.25 -4.87 -7.53
C HIS A 189 8.01 -4.79 -6.02
N GLN A 190 8.56 -3.80 -5.31
CA GLN A 190 8.35 -3.66 -3.86
C GLN A 190 6.86 -3.47 -3.51
N TYR A 191 6.14 -2.68 -4.29
CA TYR A 191 4.70 -2.47 -4.10
C TYR A 191 3.92 -3.78 -4.32
N HIS A 192 4.12 -4.45 -5.45
CA HIS A 192 3.35 -5.66 -5.80
C HIS A 192 3.76 -6.91 -5.01
N LEU A 193 5.02 -7.02 -4.59
CA LEU A 193 5.51 -8.13 -3.77
C LEU A 193 4.74 -8.22 -2.46
N SER A 194 4.23 -7.10 -1.93
CA SER A 194 3.47 -7.07 -0.68
C SER A 194 2.21 -7.95 -0.72
N TYR A 195 1.65 -8.23 -1.89
CA TYR A 195 0.43 -9.03 -2.06
C TYR A 195 0.67 -10.53 -2.25
N VAL A 196 1.93 -10.96 -2.35
CA VAL A 196 2.30 -12.38 -2.46
C VAL A 196 2.36 -13.00 -1.06
N SER A 197 2.18 -14.32 -0.89
CA SER A 197 2.24 -14.96 0.44
C SER A 197 3.65 -15.42 0.88
N SER A 198 4.70 -15.10 0.13
CA SER A 198 6.08 -15.53 0.42
C SER A 198 6.85 -14.52 1.29
N PRO A 199 7.79 -14.99 2.14
CA PRO A 199 8.67 -14.11 2.92
C PRO A 199 9.44 -13.13 2.02
N LYS A 200 9.35 -11.83 2.34
CA LYS A 200 9.81 -10.75 1.44
C LYS A 200 11.13 -10.13 1.86
N LYS A 201 11.44 -10.16 3.16
CA LYS A 201 12.59 -9.46 3.74
C LYS A 201 13.88 -9.72 2.98
N ASP A 202 14.26 -10.98 2.83
CA ASP A 202 15.54 -11.33 2.20
C ASP A 202 15.58 -11.01 0.71
N LEU A 203 14.44 -11.14 0.02
CA LEU A 203 14.32 -10.78 -1.38
C LEU A 203 14.50 -9.27 -1.58
N LEU A 204 13.75 -8.47 -0.83
CA LEU A 204 13.84 -7.00 -0.86
C LEU A 204 15.24 -6.52 -0.47
N ARG A 205 15.83 -7.10 0.59
CA ARG A 205 17.19 -6.77 1.01
C ARG A 205 18.20 -7.00 -0.10
N ARG A 206 18.21 -8.18 -0.72
CA ARG A 206 19.13 -8.49 -1.82
C ARG A 206 18.91 -7.58 -3.01
N TRP A 207 17.64 -7.34 -3.36
CA TRP A 207 17.25 -6.48 -4.47
C TRP A 207 17.74 -5.04 -4.27
N HIS A 208 17.46 -4.44 -3.12
CA HIS A 208 17.86 -3.06 -2.80
C HIS A 208 19.37 -2.91 -2.61
N CYS A 209 20.07 -3.92 -2.08
CA CYS A 209 21.54 -3.94 -2.08
C CYS A 209 22.10 -3.87 -3.51
N CYS A 210 21.63 -4.71 -4.42
CA CYS A 210 22.10 -4.71 -5.82
C CYS A 210 21.88 -3.34 -6.50
N LEU A 211 20.72 -2.72 -6.31
CA LEU A 211 20.42 -1.42 -6.90
C LEU A 211 21.31 -0.32 -6.33
N ARG A 212 21.51 -0.33 -5.01
CA ARG A 212 22.38 0.64 -4.35
C ARG A 212 23.82 0.51 -4.86
N ASP A 213 24.31 -0.71 -5.05
CA ASP A 213 25.64 -0.97 -5.60
C ASP A 213 25.76 -0.51 -7.07
N LEU A 214 24.67 -0.59 -7.85
CA LEU A 214 24.62 -0.02 -9.20
C LEU A 214 24.66 1.52 -9.15
N ILE A 215 23.89 2.15 -8.27
CA ILE A 215 23.89 3.62 -8.10
C ILE A 215 25.27 4.11 -7.66
N ALA A 216 25.94 3.38 -6.77
CA ALA A 216 27.28 3.70 -6.27
C ALA A 216 28.34 3.80 -7.38
N ARG A 217 28.14 3.16 -8.53
CA ARG A 217 29.03 3.18 -9.70
C ARG A 217 28.74 4.32 -10.67
N THR A 218 27.75 5.16 -10.38
CA THR A 218 27.39 6.34 -11.18
C THR A 218 27.85 7.62 -10.46
N PRO A 219 27.81 8.80 -11.12
CA PRO A 219 28.08 10.07 -10.45
C PRO A 219 27.13 10.40 -9.28
N LEU A 220 26.01 9.68 -9.12
CA LEU A 220 25.14 9.79 -7.94
C LEU A 220 25.69 9.05 -6.72
N GLY A 221 26.66 8.15 -6.92
CA GLY A 221 27.31 7.39 -5.85
C GLY A 221 27.96 8.27 -4.79
N GLU A 222 28.51 9.41 -5.19
CA GLU A 222 29.08 10.43 -4.30
C GLU A 222 28.05 11.00 -3.31
N LEU A 223 26.76 10.98 -3.68
CA LEU A 223 25.66 11.53 -2.88
C LEU A 223 24.98 10.45 -2.00
N LEU A 224 25.39 9.18 -2.12
CA LEU A 224 24.84 8.11 -1.27
C LEU A 224 25.29 8.23 0.20
N HIS A 225 26.33 9.00 0.47
CA HIS A 225 26.82 9.24 1.81
C HIS A 225 27.03 10.74 2.03
N HIS A 226 26.08 11.39 2.70
CA HIS A 226 26.27 12.78 3.07
C HIS A 226 27.29 12.87 4.23
N PRO A 227 28.38 13.64 4.12
CA PRO A 227 29.44 13.69 5.14
C PRO A 227 28.92 14.06 6.54
N ALA A 228 27.94 14.96 6.59
CA ALA A 228 27.35 15.41 7.85
C ALA A 228 26.41 14.38 8.51
N ALA A 229 26.02 13.31 7.81
CA ALA A 229 25.01 12.36 8.29
C ALA A 229 25.51 11.38 9.36
N ARG A 230 26.78 11.42 9.77
CA ARG A 230 27.32 10.54 10.84
C ARG A 230 28.10 11.27 11.92
N LEU A 231 27.98 12.60 11.99
CA LEU A 231 28.66 13.38 13.01
C LEU A 231 27.75 13.52 14.25
N PRO A 232 28.26 13.26 15.47
CA PRO A 232 27.57 13.62 16.70
C PRO A 232 27.33 15.13 16.76
N ARG A 233 26.17 15.54 17.27
CA ARG A 233 25.73 16.93 17.30
C ARG A 233 25.26 17.35 18.67
N VAL A 234 25.43 18.63 18.98
CA VAL A 234 24.85 19.26 20.15
C VAL A 234 23.72 20.18 19.68
N ARG A 235 22.51 20.01 20.24
CA ARG A 235 21.29 20.65 19.76
C ARG A 235 20.47 21.23 20.91
N TRP A 236 19.72 22.30 20.66
CA TRP A 236 18.65 22.76 21.57
C TRP A 236 17.33 22.02 21.31
N ARG A 237 17.02 21.82 20.02
CA ARG A 237 15.85 21.10 19.51
C ARG A 237 16.33 20.00 18.56
N LEU A 238 15.73 18.82 18.61
CA LEU A 238 16.04 17.73 17.68
C LEU A 238 15.48 18.06 16.29
N ARG A 239 16.31 18.01 15.24
CA ARG A 239 15.86 18.25 13.86
C ARG A 239 15.26 16.99 13.25
N VAL A 240 13.96 17.02 12.97
CA VAL A 240 13.22 15.87 12.41
C VAL A 240 12.62 16.26 11.07
N GLY A 241 12.98 15.53 10.02
CA GLY A 241 12.39 15.69 8.69
C GLY A 241 11.40 14.59 8.35
N PHE A 242 10.28 14.95 7.74
CA PHE A 242 9.29 14.04 7.19
C PHE A 242 9.32 14.13 5.66
N PHE A 243 9.74 13.06 5.00
CA PHE A 243 9.86 12.99 3.54
C PHE A 243 8.51 12.63 2.91
N GLY A 244 7.72 13.65 2.58
CA GLY A 244 6.31 13.55 2.21
C GLY A 244 5.99 13.90 0.76
N ILE A 245 6.80 13.42 -0.18
CA ILE A 245 6.79 13.89 -1.57
C ILE A 245 5.69 13.29 -2.46
N ASP A 246 4.89 12.34 -1.95
CA ASP A 246 3.75 11.77 -2.68
C ASP A 246 2.48 11.69 -1.83
N LYS A 247 2.41 10.79 -0.85
CA LYS A 247 1.16 10.50 -0.12
C LYS A 247 0.89 11.49 1.02
N LEU A 248 1.90 12.07 1.67
CA LEU A 248 1.68 13.09 2.73
C LEU A 248 1.13 14.43 2.20
N GLN A 249 1.28 14.72 0.91
CA GLN A 249 0.79 15.95 0.28
C GLN A 249 -0.53 15.74 -0.49
N LYS A 250 -1.25 14.66 -0.18
CA LYS A 250 -2.56 14.30 -0.75
C LYS A 250 -3.44 13.74 0.36
N PHE A 251 -4.77 13.76 0.18
CA PHE A 251 -5.70 13.20 1.19
C PHE A 251 -5.68 11.67 1.12
N SER A 252 -4.55 11.09 1.50
CA SER A 252 -4.25 9.67 1.44
C SER A 252 -4.32 9.05 2.84
N SER A 253 -4.15 7.73 2.90
CA SER A 253 -3.99 7.04 4.18
C SER A 253 -2.78 7.52 4.98
N VAL A 254 -1.66 7.79 4.32
CA VAL A 254 -0.42 8.25 4.96
C VAL A 254 -0.56 9.67 5.50
N TYR A 255 -1.30 10.52 4.79
CA TYR A 255 -1.63 11.84 5.34
C TYR A 255 -2.51 11.72 6.58
N ARG A 256 -3.61 10.97 6.49
CA ARG A 256 -4.55 10.79 7.60
C ARG A 256 -3.88 10.18 8.84
N ASP A 257 -2.95 9.25 8.68
CA ASP A 257 -2.34 8.54 9.81
C ASP A 257 -1.19 9.32 10.48
N ARG A 258 -0.50 10.19 9.73
CA ARG A 258 0.63 11.00 10.22
C ARG A 258 0.29 12.43 10.59
N MET A 259 -0.74 13.05 10.02
CA MET A 259 -0.92 14.50 10.14
C MET A 259 -0.96 14.98 11.60
N ASN A 260 -1.69 14.28 12.48
CA ASN A 260 -1.78 14.62 13.90
C ASN A 260 -0.48 14.33 14.66
N VAL A 261 0.29 13.33 14.22
CA VAL A 261 1.60 13.03 14.81
C VAL A 261 2.58 14.17 14.52
N ILE A 262 2.66 14.61 13.27
CA ILE A 262 3.56 15.69 12.86
C ILE A 262 3.14 17.02 13.52
N GLN A 263 1.85 17.34 13.47
CA GLN A 263 1.29 18.55 14.10
C GLN A 263 1.46 18.59 15.61
N GLY A 264 1.46 17.42 16.24
CA GLY A 264 1.47 17.28 17.69
C GLY A 264 2.87 17.31 18.32
N LEU A 265 3.95 17.34 17.53
CA LEU A 265 5.31 17.41 18.08
C LEU A 265 5.55 18.75 18.79
N ASP A 266 6.03 18.71 20.02
CA ASP A 266 6.36 19.87 20.84
C ASP A 266 7.48 20.68 20.20
N SER A 267 7.12 21.86 19.67
CA SER A 267 8.06 22.79 19.04
C SER A 267 9.18 23.25 19.98
N ARG A 268 9.07 23.09 21.30
CA ARG A 268 10.18 23.38 22.22
C ARG A 268 11.24 22.28 22.21
N ARG A 269 10.90 21.07 21.79
CA ARG A 269 11.78 19.88 21.76
C ARG A 269 12.25 19.53 20.34
N PHE A 270 11.43 19.80 19.33
CA PHE A 270 11.68 19.40 17.94
C PHE A 270 11.68 20.60 17.02
N GLU A 271 12.63 20.66 16.08
CA GLU A 271 12.62 21.55 14.92
C GLU A 271 12.20 20.69 13.71
N THR A 272 11.03 20.96 13.14
CA THR A 272 10.37 20.05 12.20
C THR A 272 10.46 20.53 10.76
N PHE A 273 10.75 19.60 9.85
CA PHE A 273 10.88 19.85 8.42
C PHE A 273 9.88 18.97 7.66
N LEU A 274 8.98 19.57 6.90
CA LEU A 274 8.10 18.87 5.98
C LEU A 274 8.65 18.98 4.57
N ILE A 275 9.13 17.86 4.00
CA ILE A 275 9.77 17.83 2.68
C ILE A 275 8.73 17.39 1.65
N VAL A 276 8.43 18.25 0.67
CA VAL A 276 7.31 18.10 -0.29
C VAL A 276 7.76 18.46 -1.70
N SER A 277 6.90 18.21 -2.70
CA SER A 277 7.15 18.69 -4.06
C SER A 277 7.21 20.22 -4.09
N ALA A 278 8.07 20.79 -4.93
CA ALA A 278 8.32 22.23 -5.01
C ALA A 278 7.04 23.09 -5.11
N GLN A 279 6.03 22.61 -5.84
CA GLN A 279 4.73 23.28 -5.99
C GLN A 279 3.94 23.48 -4.68
N TYR A 280 4.25 22.71 -3.63
CA TYR A 280 3.59 22.80 -2.32
C TYR A 280 4.46 23.43 -1.23
N ALA A 281 5.61 23.98 -1.60
CA ALA A 281 6.54 24.61 -0.64
C ALA A 281 5.97 25.91 -0.07
N ALA A 282 5.42 26.75 -0.94
CA ALA A 282 4.90 28.07 -0.57
C ALA A 282 3.47 28.02 0.00
N SER A 283 2.70 27.00 -0.37
CA SER A 283 1.34 26.82 0.11
C SER A 283 0.97 25.34 0.07
N PRO A 284 0.18 24.84 1.04
CA PRO A 284 -0.34 23.49 0.96
C PRO A 284 -1.20 23.30 -0.28
N PRO A 285 -1.43 22.05 -0.71
CA PRO A 285 -2.49 21.76 -1.66
C PRO A 285 -3.80 22.36 -1.13
N ARG A 286 -4.45 23.24 -1.91
CA ARG A 286 -5.73 23.90 -1.56
C ARG A 286 -6.81 22.88 -1.18
N ASP A 287 -6.59 21.68 -1.67
CA ASP A 287 -7.49 20.56 -1.77
C ASP A 287 -7.06 19.42 -0.83
N LEU A 288 -6.55 19.80 0.34
CA LEU A 288 -6.13 18.86 1.37
C LEU A 288 -6.68 19.31 2.71
N ALA A 289 -7.71 18.61 3.20
CA ALA A 289 -8.38 18.95 4.44
C ALA A 289 -7.39 18.91 5.62
N GLY A 290 -7.28 20.03 6.35
CA GLY A 290 -6.34 20.19 7.47
C GLY A 290 -4.89 20.46 7.05
N ALA A 291 -4.61 20.70 5.77
CA ALA A 291 -3.23 20.94 5.31
C ALA A 291 -2.67 22.25 5.82
N ASP A 292 -3.49 23.31 5.91
CA ASP A 292 -3.06 24.58 6.51
C ASP A 292 -2.61 24.40 7.96
N LEU A 293 -3.27 23.49 8.71
CA LEU A 293 -2.86 23.15 10.07
C LEU A 293 -1.52 22.41 10.07
N LEU A 294 -1.33 21.44 9.17
CA LEU A 294 -0.05 20.73 9.07
C LEU A 294 1.09 21.65 8.65
N TRP A 295 0.95 22.38 7.55
CA TRP A 295 1.96 23.31 7.03
C TRP A 295 2.25 24.44 8.03
N GLY A 296 1.23 24.95 8.73
CA GLY A 296 1.41 25.98 9.77
C GLY A 296 1.97 25.47 11.09
N SER A 297 1.97 24.15 11.34
CA SER A 297 2.51 23.55 12.57
C SER A 297 4.00 23.24 12.53
N VAL A 298 4.58 23.14 11.33
CA VAL A 298 5.99 22.79 11.15
C VAL A 298 6.88 24.03 11.05
N ASP A 299 8.14 23.94 11.48
CA ASP A 299 9.07 25.07 11.39
C ASP A 299 9.46 25.39 9.93
N HIS A 300 9.62 24.34 9.11
CA HIS A 300 10.11 24.47 7.74
C HIS A 300 9.33 23.59 6.78
N VAL A 301 8.91 24.17 5.65
CA VAL A 301 8.39 23.43 4.49
C VAL A 301 9.41 23.51 3.37
N VAL A 302 9.96 22.37 2.96
CA VAL A 302 11.05 22.27 1.99
C VAL A 302 10.53 21.73 0.68
N GLY A 303 10.47 22.58 -0.34
CA GLY A 303 10.12 22.21 -1.70
C GLY A 303 11.27 21.58 -2.46
N CYS A 304 11.07 20.38 -2.99
CA CYS A 304 12.04 19.65 -3.79
C CYS A 304 11.54 19.49 -5.24
N ASP A 305 12.43 19.66 -6.22
CA ASP A 305 12.15 19.29 -7.61
C ASP A 305 12.17 17.76 -7.74
N VAL A 306 11.00 17.16 -7.89
CA VAL A 306 10.84 15.69 -7.96
C VAL A 306 11.45 15.08 -9.22
N HIS A 307 11.81 15.90 -10.20
CA HIS A 307 12.44 15.46 -11.45
C HIS A 307 13.97 15.49 -11.39
N ASP A 308 14.57 16.11 -10.35
CA ASP A 308 16.02 16.16 -10.16
C ASP A 308 16.45 15.49 -8.85
N LEU A 309 16.75 14.19 -8.94
CA LEU A 309 17.24 13.40 -7.80
C LEU A 309 18.52 13.98 -7.18
N ARG A 310 19.45 14.51 -7.99
CA ARG A 310 20.71 15.08 -7.48
C ARG A 310 20.41 16.30 -6.62
N ALA A 311 19.54 17.19 -7.11
CA ALA A 311 19.09 18.35 -6.36
C ALA A 311 18.38 17.93 -5.06
N VAL A 312 17.47 16.96 -5.11
CA VAL A 312 16.77 16.44 -3.92
C VAL A 312 17.75 15.91 -2.88
N LEU A 313 18.70 15.03 -3.27
CA LEU A 313 19.68 14.45 -2.35
C LEU A 313 20.55 15.52 -1.69
N THR A 314 21.01 16.49 -2.49
CA THR A 314 21.83 17.60 -2.01
C THR A 314 21.05 18.47 -1.04
N GLN A 315 19.85 18.93 -1.45
CA GLN A 315 19.00 19.81 -0.66
C GLN A 315 18.63 19.18 0.69
N VAL A 316 18.22 17.90 0.69
CA VAL A 316 17.86 17.19 1.93
C VAL A 316 19.08 16.96 2.83
N GLY A 317 20.25 16.66 2.26
CA GLY A 317 21.50 16.52 3.02
C GLY A 317 21.94 17.80 3.74
N GLU A 318 21.75 18.94 3.08
CA GLU A 318 22.07 20.28 3.61
C GLU A 318 21.10 20.77 4.71
N LEU A 319 19.95 20.11 4.90
CA LEU A 319 19.08 20.40 6.05
C LEU A 319 19.73 20.02 7.39
N HIS A 320 20.74 19.13 7.34
CA HIS A 320 21.41 18.57 8.51
C HIS A 320 20.40 18.05 9.54
N LEU A 321 19.50 17.18 9.07
CA LEU A 321 18.52 16.51 9.92
C LEU A 321 19.21 15.55 10.88
N ASP A 322 18.63 15.38 12.07
CA ASP A 322 19.10 14.41 13.05
C ASP A 322 18.32 13.08 12.90
N VAL A 323 17.03 13.18 12.54
CA VAL A 323 16.18 12.05 12.16
C VAL A 323 15.47 12.38 10.84
N LEU A 324 15.50 11.45 9.89
CA LEU A 324 14.72 11.52 8.64
C LEU A 324 13.69 10.38 8.61
N VAL A 325 12.42 10.74 8.56
CA VAL A 325 11.28 9.83 8.55
C VAL A 325 10.74 9.71 7.12
N TYR A 326 10.74 8.49 6.60
CA TYR A 326 10.10 8.10 5.35
C TYR A 326 8.81 7.35 5.65
N PRO A 327 7.63 7.98 5.57
CA PRO A 327 6.39 7.31 5.93
C PRO A 327 5.89 6.34 4.84
N GLU A 328 6.47 6.35 3.64
CA GLU A 328 5.86 5.76 2.43
C GLU A 328 6.87 5.11 1.45
N ILE A 329 7.98 4.55 1.94
CA ILE A 329 8.96 3.85 1.08
C ILE A 329 8.27 2.73 0.29
N GLY A 330 8.47 2.72 -1.02
CA GLY A 330 7.93 1.69 -1.92
C GLY A 330 6.63 2.09 -2.63
N MET A 331 6.02 3.23 -2.25
CA MET A 331 4.83 3.76 -2.94
C MET A 331 5.17 4.75 -4.05
N HIS A 332 6.36 5.33 -4.03
CA HIS A 332 6.85 6.28 -5.03
C HIS A 332 8.37 6.10 -5.27
N PRO A 333 8.88 6.08 -6.52
CA PRO A 333 10.28 5.75 -6.78
C PRO A 333 11.29 6.65 -6.07
N LEU A 334 10.99 7.94 -5.98
CA LEU A 334 11.85 8.93 -5.32
C LEU A 334 12.05 8.64 -3.82
N THR A 335 11.08 8.00 -3.15
CA THR A 335 11.19 7.65 -1.72
C THR A 335 12.22 6.53 -1.52
N CYS A 336 12.26 5.52 -2.39
CA CYS A 336 13.27 4.46 -2.35
C CYS A 336 14.65 5.00 -2.74
N LEU A 337 14.70 5.83 -3.80
CA LEU A 337 15.95 6.42 -4.30
C LEU A 337 16.67 7.26 -3.26
N THR A 338 15.92 8.15 -2.59
CA THR A 338 16.48 9.00 -1.54
C THR A 338 16.84 8.18 -0.31
N ALA A 339 16.06 7.15 0.02
CA ALA A 339 16.35 6.26 1.14
C ALA A 339 17.65 5.45 0.95
N TYR A 340 18.14 5.21 -0.28
CA TYR A 340 19.45 4.57 -0.52
C TYR A 340 20.63 5.41 -0.04
N ALA A 341 20.45 6.73 0.01
CA ALA A 341 21.42 7.64 0.57
C ALA A 341 21.31 7.69 2.09
N ARG A 342 22.43 7.94 2.75
CA ARG A 342 22.49 8.26 4.17
C ARG A 342 22.45 9.79 4.31
N LEU A 343 21.25 10.33 4.54
CA LEU A 343 20.98 11.78 4.61
C LEU A 343 20.83 12.29 6.05
N ALA A 344 20.51 11.40 7.00
CA ALA A 344 20.51 11.69 8.43
C ALA A 344 21.17 10.54 9.23
N PRO A 345 21.69 10.81 10.45
CA PRO A 345 22.23 9.77 11.33
C PRO A 345 21.24 8.67 11.67
N VAL A 346 19.97 9.03 11.79
CA VAL A 346 18.85 8.11 11.97
C VAL A 346 17.87 8.24 10.82
N GLN A 347 17.60 7.14 10.12
CA GLN A 347 16.55 7.06 9.11
C GLN A 347 15.49 6.05 9.55
N VAL A 348 14.24 6.47 9.50
CA VAL A 348 13.10 5.69 9.98
C VAL A 348 12.14 5.49 8.84
N THR A 349 11.58 4.29 8.72
CA THR A 349 10.36 4.06 7.95
C THR A 349 9.22 3.63 8.86
N THR A 350 7.99 3.76 8.37
CA THR A 350 6.79 3.24 9.04
C THR A 350 5.81 2.73 7.98
N TRP A 351 4.63 2.30 8.41
CA TRP A 351 3.75 1.42 7.66
C TRP A 351 2.87 2.06 6.59
N GLY A 352 3.24 3.23 6.04
CA GLY A 352 2.50 3.76 4.87
C GLY A 352 2.53 2.76 3.72
N HIS A 353 3.71 2.17 3.43
CA HIS A 353 3.79 0.84 2.82
C HIS A 353 4.09 -0.16 3.93
N SER A 354 3.13 -1.05 4.22
CA SER A 354 3.14 -1.87 5.44
C SER A 354 4.07 -3.09 5.36
N LEU A 355 5.27 -2.91 4.79
CA LEU A 355 6.28 -3.93 4.60
C LEU A 355 7.67 -3.37 4.92
N THR A 356 8.61 -4.22 5.33
CA THR A 356 10.03 -3.85 5.43
C THR A 356 10.52 -3.17 4.15
N SER A 357 11.35 -2.14 4.28
CA SER A 357 11.96 -1.49 3.12
C SER A 357 13.00 -2.38 2.46
N GLY A 358 13.69 -3.24 3.23
CA GLY A 358 14.86 -3.97 2.74
C GLY A 358 16.07 -3.06 2.45
N ILE A 359 16.00 -1.76 2.75
CA ILE A 359 17.02 -0.78 2.38
C ILE A 359 18.07 -0.69 3.51
N PRO A 360 19.37 -0.95 3.25
CA PRO A 360 20.41 -0.99 4.30
C PRO A 360 20.66 0.32 5.04
N THR A 361 20.18 1.43 4.50
CA THR A 361 20.32 2.77 5.06
C THR A 361 19.14 3.20 5.92
N VAL A 362 18.08 2.39 6.03
CA VAL A 362 16.96 2.64 6.93
C VAL A 362 17.19 1.85 8.22
N ASP A 363 17.21 2.53 9.37
CA ASP A 363 17.66 1.93 10.63
C ASP A 363 16.51 1.33 11.43
N TYR A 364 15.35 2.00 11.45
CA TYR A 364 14.21 1.62 12.27
C TYR A 364 12.91 1.50 11.47
N TYR A 365 12.09 0.53 11.84
CA TYR A 365 10.70 0.44 11.41
C TYR A 365 9.80 0.76 12.61
N PHE A 366 9.06 1.87 12.56
CA PHE A 366 8.12 2.21 13.64
C PHE A 366 6.79 1.51 13.40
N SER A 367 6.40 0.69 14.37
CA SER A 367 5.17 -0.10 14.38
C SER A 367 4.54 -0.10 15.79
N SER A 368 3.61 -1.02 16.07
CA SER A 368 2.87 -1.08 17.32
C SER A 368 2.63 -2.52 17.79
N ALA A 369 2.71 -2.71 19.12
CA ALA A 369 2.42 -3.96 19.80
C ALA A 369 0.95 -4.43 19.67
N TRP A 370 0.04 -3.56 19.18
CA TRP A 370 -1.33 -3.97 18.87
C TRP A 370 -1.39 -4.85 17.62
N TYR A 371 -0.52 -4.62 16.64
CA TYR A 371 -0.48 -5.34 15.37
C TYR A 371 0.61 -6.42 15.32
N GLU A 372 1.75 -6.15 15.95
CA GLU A 372 2.92 -7.01 15.83
C GLU A 372 2.95 -8.08 16.94
N PRO A 373 3.17 -9.36 16.59
CA PRO A 373 3.50 -10.39 17.56
C PRO A 373 4.93 -10.23 18.10
N THR A 374 5.27 -11.04 19.11
CA THR A 374 6.59 -10.99 19.78
C THR A 374 7.76 -11.39 18.87
N ASP A 375 7.51 -12.17 17.83
CA ASP A 375 8.51 -12.65 16.86
C ASP A 375 8.53 -11.83 15.56
N ALA A 376 7.81 -10.71 15.51
CA ALA A 376 7.66 -9.87 14.32
C ALA A 376 8.98 -9.34 13.74
N GLU A 377 10.02 -9.16 14.57
CA GLU A 377 11.37 -8.73 14.16
C GLU A 377 11.90 -9.55 12.97
N ALA A 378 11.54 -10.84 12.89
CA ALA A 378 11.94 -11.71 11.80
C ALA A 378 11.51 -11.20 10.41
N ASN A 379 10.45 -10.38 10.32
CA ASN A 379 9.91 -9.82 9.09
C ASN A 379 10.60 -8.53 8.64
N TYR A 380 11.46 -7.92 9.47
CA TYR A 380 12.06 -6.61 9.21
C TYR A 380 13.58 -6.69 9.02
N SER A 381 14.10 -5.91 8.06
CA SER A 381 15.53 -5.67 7.91
C SER A 381 16.03 -4.55 8.82
N GLU A 382 15.14 -3.61 9.12
CA GLU A 382 15.29 -2.55 10.10
C GLU A 382 15.10 -3.11 11.51
N THR A 383 15.56 -2.36 12.53
CA THR A 383 15.18 -2.66 13.92
C THR A 383 13.72 -2.29 14.14
N LEU A 384 12.88 -3.26 14.53
CA LEU A 384 11.46 -3.01 14.77
C LEU A 384 11.26 -2.29 16.10
N VAL A 385 10.58 -1.14 16.07
CA VAL A 385 10.13 -0.42 17.26
C VAL A 385 8.64 -0.67 17.45
N GLN A 386 8.29 -1.45 18.47
CA GLN A 386 6.90 -1.78 18.81
C GLN A 386 6.36 -0.80 19.87
N MET A 387 5.71 0.26 19.43
CA MET A 387 5.06 1.23 20.31
C MET A 387 3.85 0.61 21.05
N ARG A 388 3.54 1.11 22.24
CA ARG A 388 2.37 0.69 23.05
C ARG A 388 1.07 1.35 22.58
N SER A 389 1.19 2.50 21.95
CA SER A 389 0.14 3.23 21.25
C SER A 389 -0.17 2.59 19.89
N LEU A 390 -1.10 3.15 19.12
CA LEU A 390 -1.37 2.71 17.76
C LEU A 390 -0.26 3.12 16.78
N CYS A 391 0.79 3.84 17.20
CA CYS A 391 1.82 4.47 16.36
C CYS A 391 1.24 5.36 15.22
N THR A 392 -0.07 5.63 15.26
CA THR A 392 -0.85 6.43 14.32
C THR A 392 -1.86 7.27 15.05
N SER A 393 -2.18 8.43 14.48
CA SER A 393 -3.31 9.22 14.95
C SER A 393 -4.15 9.64 13.76
N TYR A 394 -5.09 8.78 13.37
CA TYR A 394 -6.10 9.09 12.37
C TYR A 394 -7.06 10.17 12.88
N PRO A 395 -7.42 11.19 12.08
CA PRO A 395 -8.46 12.12 12.46
C PRO A 395 -9.81 11.40 12.58
N ASP A 396 -10.62 11.82 13.55
CA ASP A 396 -12.01 11.38 13.62
C ASP A 396 -12.80 12.06 12.48
N LEU A 397 -13.07 11.29 11.43
CA LEU A 397 -13.86 11.73 10.29
C LEU A 397 -15.35 11.39 10.46
N SER A 398 -15.85 11.16 11.67
CA SER A 398 -17.26 10.86 11.88
C SER A 398 -18.15 11.95 11.28
N ILE A 399 -18.87 11.58 10.23
CA ILE A 399 -19.88 12.45 9.64
C ILE A 399 -21.10 12.31 10.55
N LYS A 400 -21.56 13.42 11.13
CA LYS A 400 -22.93 13.46 11.68
C LYS A 400 -23.85 13.35 10.48
N HIS A 401 -24.31 12.14 10.14
CA HIS A 401 -25.32 11.90 9.11
C HIS A 401 -26.55 12.75 9.45
N ARG A 402 -26.63 13.98 8.91
CA ARG A 402 -27.91 14.69 8.83
C ARG A 402 -28.65 13.96 7.73
N VAL A 403 -29.35 12.88 8.09
CA VAL A 403 -30.45 12.38 7.29
C VAL A 403 -31.46 13.52 7.26
N ARG A 404 -31.35 14.37 6.24
CA ARG A 404 -32.30 15.44 6.01
C ARG A 404 -33.60 14.73 5.64
N LYS A 405 -34.57 14.68 6.56
CA LYS A 405 -35.94 14.28 6.23
C LYS A 405 -36.41 15.21 5.10
N GLY A 406 -36.48 14.67 3.88
CA GLY A 406 -37.06 15.33 2.70
C GLY A 406 -36.17 16.37 2.01
N GLY A 407 -35.03 15.99 1.45
CA GLY A 407 -34.39 16.85 0.44
C GLY A 407 -33.11 16.30 -0.17
N ALA A 408 -33.18 15.97 -1.47
CA ALA A 408 -32.08 15.66 -2.38
C ALA A 408 -31.05 14.64 -1.84
N ASP A 409 -31.57 13.48 -1.45
CA ASP A 409 -31.20 12.18 -2.03
C ASP A 409 -29.72 11.86 -2.29
N TYR A 410 -29.11 11.23 -1.28
CA TYR A 410 -28.06 10.21 -1.42
C TYR A 410 -28.57 8.92 -2.10
N THR A 411 -29.70 8.98 -2.84
CA THR A 411 -30.49 7.81 -3.22
C THR A 411 -30.01 7.12 -4.48
N SER A 412 -29.41 7.81 -5.46
CA SER A 412 -29.14 7.17 -6.75
C SER A 412 -28.24 5.92 -6.65
N THR A 413 -27.31 5.89 -5.70
CA THR A 413 -26.45 4.71 -5.41
C THR A 413 -27.04 3.78 -4.35
N LEU A 414 -27.96 4.28 -3.51
CA LEU A 414 -28.74 3.44 -2.59
C LEU A 414 -29.87 2.67 -3.30
N GLU A 415 -30.34 3.17 -4.44
CA GLU A 415 -31.28 2.52 -5.36
C GLU A 415 -30.62 1.33 -6.06
N VAL A 416 -29.31 1.39 -6.30
CA VAL A 416 -28.53 0.28 -6.84
C VAL A 416 -28.35 -0.84 -5.81
N LEU A 417 -28.36 -0.52 -4.51
CA LEU A 417 -28.24 -1.54 -3.47
C LEU A 417 -29.58 -2.29 -3.29
N PRO A 418 -29.55 -3.63 -3.25
CA PRO A 418 -30.73 -4.41 -2.92
C PRO A 418 -31.42 -3.89 -1.65
N PRO A 419 -32.77 -3.81 -1.64
CA PRO A 419 -33.48 -3.35 -0.46
C PRO A 419 -33.27 -4.34 0.71
N PRO A 420 -33.40 -3.87 1.96
CA PRO A 420 -33.50 -4.78 3.10
C PRO A 420 -34.65 -5.78 2.88
N PRO A 421 -34.54 -7.04 3.34
CA PRO A 421 -33.56 -7.55 4.30
C PRO A 421 -32.31 -8.21 3.66
N THR A 422 -31.95 -7.88 2.41
CA THR A 422 -30.82 -8.50 1.71
C THR A 422 -29.52 -8.46 2.53
N LYS A 423 -28.82 -9.59 2.61
CA LYS A 423 -27.55 -9.73 3.32
C LYS A 423 -26.39 -9.26 2.46
N LEU A 424 -25.93 -8.04 2.70
CA LEU A 424 -24.84 -7.45 1.91
C LEU A 424 -23.47 -7.77 2.53
N VAL A 425 -22.60 -8.43 1.77
CA VAL A 425 -21.22 -8.77 2.16
C VAL A 425 -20.25 -7.83 1.44
N CYS A 426 -19.61 -6.95 2.17
CA CYS A 426 -18.87 -5.85 1.58
C CYS A 426 -17.36 -6.13 1.50
N CYS A 427 -16.83 -6.16 0.27
CA CYS A 427 -15.43 -6.46 -0.08
C CYS A 427 -14.78 -5.27 -0.81
N MET A 428 -14.83 -4.09 -0.22
CA MET A 428 -14.46 -2.82 -0.87
C MET A 428 -12.96 -2.50 -0.80
N GLN A 429 -12.14 -3.53 -0.92
CA GLN A 429 -10.68 -3.40 -0.94
C GLN A 429 -10.17 -3.37 -2.41
N THR A 430 -8.90 -3.01 -2.61
CA THR A 430 -8.26 -3.02 -3.94
C THR A 430 -8.10 -4.43 -4.47
N SER A 431 -8.19 -4.62 -5.79
CA SER A 431 -8.18 -5.93 -6.44
C SER A 431 -6.95 -6.76 -6.15
N CYS A 432 -5.78 -6.13 -6.02
CA CYS A 432 -4.52 -6.79 -5.67
C CYS A 432 -4.55 -7.55 -4.33
N LYS A 433 -5.54 -7.30 -3.46
CA LYS A 433 -5.72 -8.03 -2.18
C LYS A 433 -6.60 -9.27 -2.32
N VAL A 434 -7.40 -9.37 -3.38
CA VAL A 434 -8.21 -10.54 -3.67
C VAL A 434 -7.33 -11.58 -4.35
N ASN A 435 -6.84 -12.55 -3.57
CA ASN A 435 -6.11 -13.67 -4.13
C ASN A 435 -7.05 -14.81 -4.57
N LEU A 436 -6.55 -15.67 -5.45
CA LEU A 436 -7.31 -16.77 -6.03
C LEU A 436 -7.81 -17.79 -4.99
N HIS A 437 -7.06 -18.01 -3.90
CA HIS A 437 -7.49 -18.92 -2.84
C HIS A 437 -8.71 -18.37 -2.11
N PHE A 438 -8.67 -17.10 -1.71
CA PHE A 438 -9.81 -16.43 -1.09
C PHE A 438 -11.03 -16.41 -2.01
N LEU A 439 -10.81 -16.11 -3.30
CA LEU A 439 -11.87 -16.04 -4.30
C LEU A 439 -12.52 -17.40 -4.59
N ARG A 440 -11.72 -18.46 -4.82
CA ARG A 440 -12.22 -19.77 -5.29
C ARG A 440 -12.56 -20.74 -4.16
N ARG A 441 -12.15 -20.46 -2.93
CA ARG A 441 -12.37 -21.35 -1.77
C ARG A 441 -13.12 -20.66 -0.65
N THR A 442 -12.62 -19.54 -0.14
CA THR A 442 -13.19 -18.92 1.07
C THR A 442 -14.55 -18.29 0.79
N MET A 443 -14.66 -17.48 -0.27
CA MET A 443 -15.91 -16.79 -0.63
C MET A 443 -17.07 -17.76 -0.97
N PRO A 444 -16.89 -18.81 -1.79
CA PRO A 444 -17.94 -19.79 -2.07
C PRO A 444 -18.46 -20.49 -0.80
N ARG A 445 -17.57 -20.85 0.13
CA ARG A 445 -17.97 -21.47 1.40
C ARG A 445 -18.82 -20.55 2.28
N ILE A 446 -18.56 -19.24 2.24
CA ILE A 446 -19.41 -18.25 2.92
C ILE A 446 -20.78 -18.19 2.26
N LEU A 447 -20.81 -18.20 0.91
CA LEU A 447 -22.06 -18.19 0.15
C LEU A 447 -22.87 -19.47 0.39
N ASP A 448 -22.24 -20.65 0.47
CA ASP A 448 -22.91 -21.91 0.80
C ASP A 448 -23.61 -21.86 2.16
N GLY A 449 -22.99 -21.21 3.15
CA GLY A 449 -23.57 -21.01 4.49
C GLY A 449 -24.59 -19.87 4.57
N ALA A 450 -24.62 -18.97 3.58
CA ALA A 450 -25.57 -17.87 3.48
C ALA A 450 -25.98 -17.62 2.01
N PRO A 451 -26.83 -18.50 1.41
CA PRO A 451 -27.13 -18.47 -0.03
C PRO A 451 -27.87 -17.22 -0.53
N ASP A 452 -28.43 -16.44 0.38
CA ASP A 452 -29.13 -15.17 0.14
C ASP A 452 -28.21 -13.94 0.31
N ALA A 453 -26.91 -14.15 0.52
CA ALA A 453 -25.93 -13.08 0.62
C ALA A 453 -25.50 -12.57 -0.76
N VAL A 454 -25.38 -11.24 -0.89
CA VAL A 454 -24.89 -10.57 -2.10
C VAL A 454 -23.57 -9.88 -1.77
N PHE A 455 -22.53 -10.21 -2.51
CA PHE A 455 -21.20 -9.63 -2.34
C PHE A 455 -21.08 -8.31 -3.10
N LEU A 456 -20.42 -7.32 -2.49
CA LEU A 456 -20.20 -6.00 -3.07
C LEU A 456 -18.72 -5.78 -3.37
N PHE A 457 -18.41 -5.37 -4.60
CA PHE A 457 -17.06 -5.00 -5.04
C PHE A 457 -17.06 -3.69 -5.81
N MET A 458 -15.91 -3.01 -5.80
CA MET A 458 -15.65 -1.87 -6.68
C MET A 458 -15.33 -2.37 -8.09
N ARG A 459 -16.11 -1.97 -9.10
CA ARG A 459 -16.04 -2.42 -10.48
C ARG A 459 -14.68 -2.14 -11.11
N GLU A 460 -14.20 -0.91 -10.99
CA GLU A 460 -13.02 -0.40 -11.68
C GLU A 460 -11.71 -0.99 -11.14
N HIS A 461 -11.77 -1.66 -9.98
CA HIS A 461 -10.61 -2.37 -9.45
C HIS A 461 -10.32 -3.64 -10.26
N PHE A 462 -11.30 -4.20 -10.96
CA PHE A 462 -11.21 -5.52 -11.59
C PHE A 462 -11.39 -5.43 -13.11
N ALA A 463 -10.46 -6.05 -13.83
CA ALA A 463 -10.62 -6.31 -15.26
C ALA A 463 -11.87 -7.18 -15.51
N SER A 464 -12.42 -7.13 -16.73
CA SER A 464 -13.66 -7.87 -17.06
C SER A 464 -13.56 -9.35 -16.73
N ALA A 465 -12.47 -10.01 -17.17
CA ALA A 465 -12.25 -11.43 -16.91
C ALA A 465 -12.22 -11.77 -15.40
N THR A 466 -11.66 -10.89 -14.57
CA THR A 466 -11.65 -11.08 -13.11
C THR A 466 -13.05 -10.90 -12.53
N ARG A 467 -13.85 -9.95 -13.05
CA ARG A 467 -15.25 -9.78 -12.66
C ARG A 467 -16.11 -10.99 -13.04
N ASP A 468 -15.85 -11.57 -14.21
CA ASP A 468 -16.52 -12.78 -14.68
C ASP A 468 -16.17 -13.97 -13.77
N ALA A 469 -14.89 -14.15 -13.43
CA ALA A 469 -14.44 -15.18 -12.51
C ALA A 469 -15.00 -15.01 -11.09
N ILE A 470 -15.14 -13.78 -10.61
CA ILE A 470 -15.81 -13.48 -9.34
C ILE A 470 -17.30 -13.84 -9.41
N SER A 471 -17.96 -13.48 -10.51
CA SER A 471 -19.38 -13.77 -10.71
C SER A 471 -19.62 -15.27 -10.77
N GLU A 472 -18.76 -16.02 -11.45
CA GLU A 472 -18.80 -17.48 -11.49
C GLU A 472 -18.59 -18.09 -10.10
N ALA A 473 -17.53 -17.68 -9.40
CA ALA A 473 -17.22 -18.20 -8.05
C ALA A 473 -18.33 -17.92 -7.03
N LEU A 474 -19.10 -16.84 -7.23
CA LEU A 474 -20.20 -16.44 -6.37
C LEU A 474 -21.58 -16.75 -6.96
N ALA A 475 -21.67 -17.61 -7.98
CA ALA A 475 -22.94 -18.00 -8.60
C ALA A 475 -23.86 -16.81 -8.99
N GLY A 476 -23.26 -15.70 -9.43
CA GLY A 476 -23.96 -14.47 -9.79
C GLY A 476 -24.41 -13.59 -8.60
N GLN A 477 -24.17 -14.01 -7.35
CA GLN A 477 -24.53 -13.28 -6.12
C GLN A 477 -23.54 -12.15 -5.81
N VAL A 478 -23.30 -11.30 -6.79
CA VAL A 478 -22.32 -10.21 -6.72
C VAL A 478 -22.84 -8.95 -7.40
N LEU A 479 -22.53 -7.80 -6.82
CA LEU A 479 -22.81 -6.50 -7.39
C LEU A 479 -21.51 -5.67 -7.47
N PHE A 480 -21.19 -5.24 -8.70
CA PHE A 480 -20.05 -4.37 -8.99
C PHE A 480 -20.48 -2.92 -9.04
N LEU A 481 -20.16 -2.19 -7.96
CA LEU A 481 -20.42 -0.76 -7.79
C LEU A 481 -19.38 0.07 -8.55
N PRO A 482 -19.76 1.20 -9.18
CA PRO A 482 -18.78 2.10 -9.78
C PRO A 482 -17.93 2.79 -8.71
N THR A 483 -16.96 3.60 -9.13
CA THR A 483 -16.22 4.48 -8.23
C THR A 483 -17.18 5.37 -7.47
N LEU A 484 -17.05 5.40 -6.14
CA LEU A 484 -17.97 6.10 -5.24
C LEU A 484 -17.28 7.30 -4.61
N LEU A 485 -18.04 8.39 -4.43
CA LEU A 485 -17.63 9.43 -3.51
C LEU A 485 -17.50 8.87 -2.10
N PHE A 486 -16.60 9.44 -1.30
CA PHE A 486 -16.33 8.94 0.04
C PHE A 486 -17.56 8.93 0.96
N GLY A 487 -18.48 9.90 0.82
CA GLY A 487 -19.76 9.91 1.54
C GLY A 487 -20.63 8.72 1.16
N THR A 488 -20.88 8.53 -0.13
CA THR A 488 -21.58 7.39 -0.69
C THR A 488 -20.95 6.04 -0.32
N PHE A 489 -19.63 5.93 -0.42
CA PHE A 489 -18.86 4.75 -0.03
C PHE A 489 -19.13 4.35 1.43
N ARG A 490 -19.13 5.33 2.34
CA ARG A 490 -19.46 5.10 3.75
C ARG A 490 -20.92 4.73 3.96
N THR A 491 -21.84 5.26 3.15
CA THR A 491 -23.24 4.82 3.16
C THR A 491 -23.38 3.35 2.74
N VAL A 492 -22.61 2.89 1.75
CA VAL A 492 -22.57 1.47 1.35
C VAL A 492 -22.06 0.61 2.51
N ILE A 493 -20.96 1.02 3.16
CA ILE A 493 -20.46 0.37 4.39
C ILE A 493 -21.57 0.34 5.45
N ALA A 494 -22.24 1.46 5.71
CA ALA A 494 -23.30 1.57 6.70
C ALA A 494 -24.52 0.69 6.37
N ARG A 495 -24.77 0.34 5.11
CA ARG A 495 -25.82 -0.62 4.72
C ARG A 495 -25.37 -2.07 4.66
N SER A 496 -24.07 -2.31 4.71
CA SER A 496 -23.51 -3.66 4.64
C SER A 496 -23.89 -4.45 5.88
N THR A 497 -24.20 -5.73 5.69
CA THR A 497 -24.50 -6.65 6.81
C THR A 497 -23.22 -7.01 7.54
N ILE A 498 -22.17 -7.40 6.80
CA ILE A 498 -20.83 -7.56 7.32
C ILE A 498 -19.82 -7.03 6.30
N LEU A 499 -18.63 -6.71 6.76
CA LEU A 499 -17.46 -6.57 5.90
C LEU A 499 -16.55 -7.78 6.03
N LEU A 500 -15.83 -8.08 4.95
CA LEU A 500 -14.79 -9.10 4.96
C LEU A 500 -13.42 -8.42 4.91
N ASP A 501 -12.55 -8.80 5.83
CA ASP A 501 -11.14 -8.49 5.75
C ASP A 501 -10.42 -9.56 4.95
N LEU A 502 -9.82 -9.16 3.82
CA LEU A 502 -9.15 -10.10 2.95
C LEU A 502 -7.87 -10.65 3.63
N HIS A 503 -7.54 -11.90 3.35
CA HIS A 503 -6.35 -12.57 3.87
C HIS A 503 -5.52 -13.11 2.70
N PRO A 504 -4.17 -12.99 2.70
CA PRO A 504 -3.31 -12.57 3.81
C PRO A 504 -3.08 -11.06 3.92
N PHE A 505 -3.53 -10.28 2.94
CA PHE A 505 -3.40 -8.82 2.94
C PHE A 505 -4.76 -8.20 3.27
N GLY A 506 -4.86 -7.63 4.46
CA GLY A 506 -6.09 -7.06 4.97
C GLY A 506 -6.28 -5.58 4.65
N GLY A 507 -7.34 -5.04 5.24
CA GLY A 507 -7.71 -3.65 5.27
C GLY A 507 -6.94 -2.91 6.34
N CYS A 508 -6.96 -1.59 6.25
CA CYS A 508 -6.57 -0.70 7.32
C CYS A 508 -7.55 0.46 7.32
N ASN A 509 -7.51 1.28 6.27
CA ASN A 509 -8.47 2.37 6.05
C ASN A 509 -9.91 1.86 5.95
N THR A 510 -10.19 0.84 5.14
CA THR A 510 -11.53 0.26 5.02
C THR A 510 -12.06 -0.25 6.36
N ALA A 511 -11.19 -0.80 7.23
CA ALA A 511 -11.56 -1.21 8.57
C ALA A 511 -11.89 0.00 9.46
N LEU A 512 -11.07 1.05 9.44
CA LEU A 512 -11.35 2.30 10.17
C LEU A 512 -12.66 2.96 9.71
N ASP A 513 -12.90 3.04 8.40
CA ASP A 513 -14.15 3.58 7.84
C ASP A 513 -15.36 2.71 8.25
N SER A 514 -15.18 1.39 8.36
CA SER A 514 -16.20 0.47 8.89
C SER A 514 -16.51 0.70 10.36
N PHE A 515 -15.48 0.88 11.18
CA PHE A 515 -15.67 1.17 12.59
C PHE A 515 -16.33 2.54 12.80
N LEU A 516 -16.03 3.54 11.97
CA LEU A 516 -16.74 4.83 11.97
C LEU A 516 -18.23 4.71 11.62
N GLU A 517 -18.66 3.66 10.93
CA GLU A 517 -20.08 3.33 10.71
C GLU A 517 -20.64 2.31 11.72
N GLY A 518 -19.82 1.88 12.69
CA GLY A 518 -20.24 0.91 13.72
C GLY A 518 -20.36 -0.52 13.20
N ARG A 519 -19.80 -0.80 12.03
CA ARG A 519 -19.98 -2.07 11.31
C ARG A 519 -18.91 -3.09 11.69
N ILE A 520 -19.35 -4.35 11.73
CA ILE A 520 -18.49 -5.50 11.97
C ILE A 520 -17.70 -5.89 10.71
N ILE A 521 -16.46 -6.30 10.90
CA ILE A 521 -15.58 -6.84 9.88
C ILE A 521 -15.00 -8.17 10.39
N VAL A 522 -15.15 -9.24 9.61
CA VAL A 522 -14.53 -10.54 9.94
C VAL A 522 -13.09 -10.54 9.46
N THR A 523 -12.14 -10.92 10.31
CA THR A 523 -10.70 -10.87 9.97
C THR A 523 -9.96 -12.13 10.35
N LEU A 524 -8.98 -12.52 9.52
CA LEU A 524 -8.03 -13.61 9.77
C LEU A 524 -6.61 -13.04 9.75
N PRO A 525 -5.96 -12.86 10.92
CA PRO A 525 -4.63 -12.28 11.02
C PRO A 525 -3.58 -13.00 10.15
N GLY A 526 -2.84 -12.24 9.36
CA GLY A 526 -1.73 -12.73 8.55
C GLY A 526 -0.42 -12.92 9.32
N SER A 527 0.58 -13.54 8.66
CA SER A 527 1.95 -13.68 9.20
C SER A 527 2.76 -12.38 9.18
N GLU A 528 2.37 -11.44 8.32
CA GLU A 528 3.01 -10.12 8.15
C GLU A 528 2.02 -8.99 8.51
N LEU A 529 2.55 -7.80 8.82
CA LEU A 529 1.79 -6.63 9.24
C LEU A 529 0.56 -6.27 8.37
N PRO A 530 0.59 -6.34 7.02
CA PRO A 530 -0.56 -5.99 6.20
C PRO A 530 -1.83 -6.77 6.51
N GLY A 531 -1.70 -7.98 7.05
CA GLY A 531 -2.82 -8.83 7.46
C GLY A 531 -3.24 -8.65 8.92
N ARG A 532 -2.69 -7.69 9.68
CA ARG A 532 -2.89 -7.58 11.14
C ARG A 532 -3.50 -6.27 11.63
N PHE A 533 -3.74 -5.30 10.76
CA PHE A 533 -4.28 -4.00 11.17
C PHE A 533 -5.67 -4.11 11.80
N THR A 534 -6.62 -4.78 11.13
CA THR A 534 -7.98 -4.98 11.63
C THR A 534 -7.98 -5.67 13.00
N GLN A 535 -7.15 -6.71 13.15
CA GLN A 535 -6.94 -7.39 14.44
C GLN A 535 -6.45 -6.42 15.52
N GLY A 536 -5.43 -5.61 15.24
CA GLY A 536 -4.89 -4.67 16.22
C GLY A 536 -5.89 -3.59 16.63
N PHE A 537 -6.70 -3.09 15.70
CA PHE A 537 -7.80 -2.18 16.02
C PHE A 537 -8.85 -2.84 16.92
N TYR A 538 -9.20 -4.09 16.63
CA TYR A 538 -10.11 -4.88 17.46
C TYR A 538 -9.57 -5.10 18.87
N ARG A 539 -8.30 -5.48 19.00
CA ARG A 539 -7.61 -5.63 20.29
C ARG A 539 -7.60 -4.31 21.07
N ARG A 540 -7.33 -3.19 20.41
CA ARG A 540 -7.37 -1.85 21.02
C ARG A 540 -8.78 -1.49 21.52
N MET A 541 -9.83 -1.86 20.79
CA MET A 541 -11.22 -1.71 21.23
C MET A 541 -11.64 -2.77 22.27
N GLY A 542 -10.86 -3.82 22.49
CA GLY A 542 -11.24 -4.96 23.34
C GLY A 542 -12.45 -5.73 22.79
N VAL A 543 -12.61 -5.80 21.46
CA VAL A 543 -13.66 -6.55 20.75
C VAL A 543 -12.97 -7.63 19.95
N VAL A 544 -13.07 -8.90 20.36
CA VAL A 544 -12.27 -9.99 19.78
C VAL A 544 -13.11 -11.04 19.05
N ASP A 545 -14.43 -10.99 19.19
CA ASP A 545 -15.39 -11.91 18.61
C ASP A 545 -15.25 -12.08 17.08
N PRO A 546 -14.91 -11.03 16.29
CA PRO A 546 -14.77 -11.15 14.83
C PRO A 546 -13.38 -11.58 14.33
N ILE A 547 -12.48 -11.98 15.23
CA ILE A 547 -11.11 -12.37 14.89
C ILE A 547 -11.04 -13.89 14.79
N ALA A 548 -10.89 -14.40 13.57
CA ALA A 548 -10.67 -15.81 13.31
C ALA A 548 -9.21 -16.22 13.55
N SER A 549 -8.99 -17.47 13.94
CA SER A 549 -7.66 -18.09 14.07
C SER A 549 -7.33 -19.03 12.90
N THR A 550 -8.35 -19.47 12.16
CA THR A 550 -8.21 -20.34 10.98
C THR A 550 -9.15 -19.90 9.86
N GLU A 551 -8.91 -20.37 8.64
CA GLU A 551 -9.82 -20.12 7.52
C GLU A 551 -11.23 -20.70 7.77
N ASP A 552 -11.32 -21.86 8.43
CA ASP A 552 -12.61 -22.48 8.75
C ASP A 552 -13.40 -21.62 9.75
N GLU A 553 -12.72 -21.14 10.80
CA GLU A 553 -13.33 -20.21 11.76
C GLU A 553 -13.71 -18.89 11.10
N TYR A 554 -12.94 -18.40 10.13
CA TYR A 554 -13.26 -17.20 9.35
C TYR A 554 -14.59 -17.37 8.60
N VAL A 555 -14.77 -18.50 7.92
CA VAL A 555 -16.02 -18.83 7.23
C VAL A 555 -17.18 -18.95 8.23
N ASP A 556 -16.97 -19.68 9.33
CA ASP A 556 -18.00 -19.90 10.35
C ASP A 556 -18.45 -18.58 11.00
N LEU A 557 -17.52 -17.67 11.29
CA LEU A 557 -17.82 -16.34 11.82
C LEU A 557 -18.59 -15.50 10.81
N ALA A 558 -18.17 -15.48 9.54
CA ALA A 558 -18.87 -14.75 8.49
C ALA A 558 -20.33 -15.24 8.34
N VAL A 559 -20.52 -16.55 8.23
CA VAL A 559 -21.85 -17.19 8.14
C VAL A 559 -22.69 -16.90 9.39
N ARG A 560 -22.09 -17.02 10.59
CA ARG A 560 -22.77 -16.71 11.85
C ARG A 560 -23.23 -15.27 11.90
N PHE A 561 -22.38 -14.30 11.59
CA PHE A 561 -22.76 -12.89 11.63
C PHE A 561 -23.73 -12.50 10.51
N LEU A 562 -23.75 -13.23 9.39
CA LEU A 562 -24.76 -13.06 8.35
C LEU A 562 -26.15 -13.53 8.81
N ASN A 563 -26.21 -14.70 9.45
CA ASN A 563 -27.46 -15.38 9.79
C ASN A 563 -28.02 -15.00 11.18
N ASP A 564 -27.17 -14.73 12.17
CA ASP A 564 -27.58 -14.31 13.52
C ASP A 564 -27.48 -12.80 13.69
N SER A 565 -28.57 -12.12 13.38
CA SER A 565 -28.67 -10.67 13.54
C SER A 565 -28.60 -10.19 14.99
N LYS A 566 -28.95 -11.03 15.98
CA LYS A 566 -28.88 -10.67 17.40
C LYS A 566 -27.43 -10.62 17.85
N GLU A 567 -26.65 -11.63 17.48
CA GLU A 567 -25.24 -11.71 17.80
C GLU A 567 -24.43 -10.63 17.06
N ARG A 568 -24.69 -10.45 15.76
CA ARG A 568 -24.09 -9.36 14.97
C ARG A 568 -24.31 -8.00 15.65
N ARG A 569 -25.56 -7.65 15.97
CA ARG A 569 -25.89 -6.38 16.63
C ARG A 569 -25.28 -6.23 18.02
N ARG A 570 -25.01 -7.33 18.74
CA ARG A 570 -24.30 -7.28 20.02
C ARG A 570 -22.88 -6.77 19.82
N VAL A 571 -22.17 -7.30 18.82
CA VAL A 571 -20.79 -6.89 18.48
C VAL A 571 -20.75 -5.47 17.91
N GLU A 572 -21.66 -5.12 17.00
CA GLU A 572 -21.75 -3.75 16.43
C GLU A 572 -21.93 -2.69 17.54
N ARG A 573 -22.78 -2.94 18.54
CA ARG A 573 -22.92 -2.04 19.70
C ARG A 573 -21.63 -1.89 20.53
N LEU A 574 -20.82 -2.94 20.63
CA LEU A 574 -19.52 -2.85 21.30
C LEU A 574 -18.54 -1.97 20.49
N ILE A 575 -18.55 -2.11 19.16
CA ILE A 575 -17.76 -1.27 18.25
C ILE A 575 -18.19 0.19 18.39
N GLU A 576 -19.49 0.49 18.27
CA GLU A 576 -20.02 1.86 18.41
C GLU A 576 -19.60 2.51 19.74
N LYS A 577 -19.67 1.76 20.84
CA LYS A 577 -19.30 2.25 22.18
C LYS A 577 -17.80 2.53 22.33
N ARG A 578 -16.93 1.83 21.58
CA ARG A 578 -15.48 1.80 21.85
C ARG A 578 -14.61 2.36 20.73
N ARG A 579 -15.11 2.52 19.50
CA ARG A 579 -14.35 2.95 18.33
C ARG A 579 -13.57 4.27 18.50
N SER A 580 -13.98 5.15 19.40
CA SER A 580 -13.33 6.45 19.62
C SER A 580 -11.86 6.30 20.03
N VAL A 581 -11.45 5.17 20.62
CA VAL A 581 -10.06 4.90 21.00
C VAL A 581 -9.11 4.71 19.81
N LEU A 582 -9.64 4.63 18.58
CA LEU A 582 -8.88 4.44 17.34
C LEU A 582 -8.53 5.76 16.64
N PHE A 583 -9.13 6.88 17.06
CA PHE A 583 -9.02 8.17 16.40
C PHE A 583 -8.41 9.21 17.34
N ASN A 584 -7.69 10.18 16.77
CA ASN A 584 -7.02 11.26 17.49
C ASN A 584 -6.13 10.76 18.66
N ASP A 585 -5.45 9.62 18.48
CA ASP A 585 -4.69 8.92 19.54
C ASP A 585 -3.48 9.75 20.02
N GLN A 586 -3.69 10.57 21.04
CA GLN A 586 -2.65 11.41 21.65
C GLN A 586 -1.52 10.58 22.28
N ALA A 587 -1.80 9.33 22.67
CA ALA A 587 -0.77 8.42 23.13
C ALA A 587 0.26 8.12 22.04
N SER A 588 -0.18 8.00 20.78
CA SER A 588 0.74 7.87 19.64
C SER A 588 1.60 9.12 19.47
N VAL A 589 1.01 10.31 19.55
CA VAL A 589 1.78 11.57 19.44
C VAL A 589 2.90 11.64 20.49
N ALA A 590 2.55 11.42 21.76
CA ALA A 590 3.53 11.45 22.86
C ALA A 590 4.62 10.37 22.72
N GLU A 591 4.23 9.15 22.33
CA GLU A 591 5.20 8.05 22.18
C GLU A 591 6.12 8.24 20.97
N TRP A 592 5.65 8.91 19.90
CA TRP A 592 6.51 9.33 18.79
C TRP A 592 7.59 10.30 19.26
N GLU A 593 7.28 11.29 20.10
CA GLU A 593 8.27 12.21 20.66
C GLU A 593 9.37 11.47 21.44
N ASP A 594 8.95 10.62 22.37
CA ASP A 594 9.86 9.88 23.23
C ASP A 594 10.71 8.89 22.43
N THR A 595 10.13 8.27 21.40
CA THR A 595 10.85 7.36 20.50
C THR A 595 11.86 8.09 19.64
N LEU A 596 11.49 9.22 19.02
CA LEU A 596 12.41 10.06 18.23
C LEU A 596 13.62 10.51 19.05
N LEU A 597 13.40 10.88 20.31
CA LEU A 597 14.46 11.25 21.24
C LEU A 597 15.32 10.05 21.64
N LEU A 598 14.72 8.88 21.84
CA LEU A 598 15.44 7.67 22.20
C LEU A 598 16.38 7.22 21.08
N VAL A 599 15.89 7.11 19.85
CA VAL A 599 16.68 6.61 18.71
C VAL A 599 17.81 7.57 18.31
N SER A 600 17.67 8.86 18.63
CA SER A 600 18.67 9.89 18.32
C SER A 600 19.76 10.05 19.38
N ARG A 601 19.61 9.48 20.58
CA ARG A 601 20.60 9.62 21.69
C ARG A 601 22.05 9.30 21.31
N PRO A 602 22.34 8.27 20.49
CA PRO A 602 23.73 7.98 20.10
C PRO A 602 24.38 9.10 19.27
N TRP A 603 23.57 9.95 18.63
CA TRP A 603 24.01 10.94 17.65
C TRP A 603 23.81 12.38 18.11
N VAL A 604 22.89 12.62 19.06
CA VAL A 604 22.51 13.97 19.48
C VAL A 604 22.54 14.13 20.98
N THR A 605 23.29 15.12 21.45
CA THR A 605 23.25 15.61 22.82
C THR A 605 22.35 16.84 22.89
N LEU A 606 21.24 16.76 23.63
CA LEU A 606 20.33 17.88 23.82
C LEU A 606 20.76 18.77 24.98
N MET A 607 20.91 20.07 24.70
CA MET A 607 21.21 21.09 25.69
C MET A 607 19.97 21.37 26.55
N ARG A 608 20.16 21.37 27.88
CA ARG A 608 19.14 21.81 28.84
C ARG A 608 19.41 23.26 29.22
N ARG A 609 18.37 24.09 29.27
CA ARG A 609 18.50 25.45 29.83
C ARG A 609 18.93 25.36 31.30
N LYS A 610 20.02 26.05 31.66
CA LYS A 610 20.40 26.26 33.06
C LYS A 610 19.46 27.31 33.66
N GLY A 611 18.52 26.87 34.50
CA GLY A 611 17.70 27.74 35.35
C GLY A 611 16.23 27.76 34.97
N GLY A 612 15.38 27.25 35.87
CA GLY A 612 13.93 27.34 35.78
C GLY A 612 13.19 26.00 35.71
N ASP A 613 13.58 25.00 36.49
CA ASP A 613 12.63 24.07 37.13
C ASP A 613 13.35 23.34 38.25
N ARG A 614 12.98 23.66 39.49
CA ARG A 614 13.38 22.88 40.66
C ARG A 614 12.58 21.57 40.62
N ALA A 615 13.31 20.46 40.57
CA ALA A 615 12.93 19.16 41.12
C ALA A 615 11.48 18.70 40.88
N GLY A 616 11.25 18.12 39.70
CA GLY A 616 10.35 16.99 39.55
C GLY A 616 11.12 15.91 38.82
N GLU A 617 11.68 14.94 39.55
CA GLU A 617 12.10 13.69 38.94
C GLU A 617 10.87 13.07 38.27
N ASP A 618 10.69 13.24 36.96
CA ASP A 618 9.78 12.39 36.20
C ASP A 618 10.46 11.02 36.05
N LYS A 619 10.49 10.29 37.17
CA LYS A 619 10.69 8.84 37.27
C LYS A 619 9.47 8.13 36.64
N ARG A 620 9.02 8.55 35.45
CA ARG A 620 8.15 7.73 34.61
C ARG A 620 8.98 6.63 33.98
N ALA A 621 9.22 5.61 34.80
CA ALA A 621 9.43 4.21 34.46
C ALA A 621 9.91 3.92 33.01
N CYS A 622 11.19 4.19 32.72
CA CYS A 622 11.93 3.44 31.69
C CYS A 622 12.43 2.07 32.21
N ALA A 623 12.21 1.74 33.48
CA ALA A 623 12.76 0.54 34.13
C ALA A 623 12.02 -0.79 33.86
N GLY A 624 11.05 -0.80 32.95
CA GLY A 624 10.40 -2.03 32.45
C GLY A 624 10.49 -2.20 30.93
N TRP A 625 11.29 -1.38 30.26
CA TRP A 625 11.41 -1.34 28.81
C TRP A 625 12.67 -2.08 28.41
N LEU A 626 12.55 -3.30 27.88
CA LEU A 626 13.48 -4.01 26.98
C LEU A 626 13.15 -5.52 26.97
N PRO A 627 12.81 -6.13 25.83
CA PRO A 627 13.60 -7.26 25.35
C PRO A 627 14.98 -6.69 24.96
N ARG A 628 16.05 -7.34 25.42
CA ARG A 628 17.45 -6.92 25.26
C ARG A 628 17.75 -6.47 23.81
N LEU A 629 17.86 -5.15 23.58
CA LEU A 629 18.59 -4.59 22.46
C LEU A 629 20.08 -4.91 22.69
N GLU A 630 20.50 -6.12 22.31
CA GLU A 630 21.92 -6.42 22.15
C GLU A 630 22.44 -5.62 20.96
N PHE A 631 23.19 -4.56 21.26
CA PHE A 631 24.00 -3.85 20.29
C PHE A 631 25.01 -4.83 19.66
N ARG A 632 24.65 -5.44 18.52
CA ARG A 632 25.64 -6.04 17.63
C ARG A 632 26.25 -4.94 16.77
N GLY A 633 27.22 -4.24 17.35
CA GLY A 633 28.16 -3.43 16.58
C GLY A 633 28.97 -4.36 15.67
N CYS A 634 28.60 -4.47 14.40
CA CYS A 634 29.51 -4.99 13.37
C CYS A 634 30.61 -3.95 13.10
N PHE A 635 31.53 -3.78 14.05
CA PHE A 635 32.86 -3.29 13.75
C PHE A 635 33.66 -4.47 13.20
N GLY A 636 33.74 -4.58 11.88
CA GLY A 636 34.41 -5.70 11.25
C GLY A 636 34.46 -5.62 9.73
N CYS A 637 34.89 -4.49 9.19
CA CYS A 637 35.54 -4.42 7.87
C CYS A 637 36.39 -3.15 7.85
N VAL A 638 37.63 -3.28 8.30
CA VAL A 638 38.70 -2.33 7.99
C VAL A 638 39.09 -2.62 6.54
N CYS A 639 38.62 -1.79 5.60
CA CYS A 639 39.29 -1.69 4.31
C CYS A 639 40.46 -0.73 4.49
N THR A 640 41.66 -1.28 4.66
CA THR A 640 42.90 -0.54 4.47
C THR A 640 43.06 -0.17 2.99
N VAL A 641 43.15 1.15 2.76
CA VAL A 641 43.54 1.95 1.58
C VAL A 641 43.36 1.33 0.21
#